data_AF-A0AAD7WU67-F1
#
_entry.id   AF-A0AAD7WU67-F1
#
_cell.length_a   1.000
_cell.length_b   1.000
_cell.length_c   1.000
_cell.angle_alpha   90.00
_cell.angle_beta   90.00
_cell.angle_gamma   90.00
#
_symmetry.space_group_name_H-M   'P 1'
#
loop_
_entity.id
_entity.type
_entity.pdbx_description
1 polymer ?
#
loop_
_entity_poly.entity_id
_entity_poly.type
_entity_poly.pdbx_seq_one_letter_code
_entity_poly.pdbx_strand_id
1 'polypeptide(L)'
;MISRTLFSRVLWVCSFVWWCDAESYVLDDKIGLGRQFDGIGGLSGGGATSRLLVNYAEPYRSQILDYLFKPNFGASLQILKVEIGGDSQTTDGTEPSHMHYENDQNYFRGYEWWLMREAKLRNPNIKLIGLPWAFPGWVGHGTNWPYEYPDITVYYVVSWIIGAKQYHDLDIDYVGIWNERKFDSNYIKVLRDALDRVGLTNVGIIAADGNWSISSAMGVDPYLNDAVEVIGVKIIASDNLWQPISLYLLLDPELRNAVEVIGAHYPGTNTVLEALKTEKKLWSSEDYSTYNDDVGGGCWARILNQNYVNGRMTATISWNLIASYYEDLSFGRNGLMTAEEPWSGSYAVESPIWITAHTTQFAQPGWTYLQTVGHLLHGGSYVALTDGKGNLTVIIETMTHDHSVCIRPPLPPFNVSSQNATFQLKGSFGSLPVLQVWHSKFDFKTKKPTFFKHLSPLKITDGAFTLNLEPDEVYTLTTVTTGQKGSYPAPPDSTPFPKTYKDDFDVRNPHFTEAPDFADQTGVFEYYINLTDPGPHVFTLRQVVTQRPVTWAADADQTISIIGDHSWQNLTVTCDVYIETVKTGGLFIAGRVDKGGESVRNAKGVFYWVYADGTYKVTNDLSGKTVLAEGLSGTRAGVWHTLTLTIEGQYASGMLDGYPLWKNTVVLGPQNGWAAIGSQTFELAQFDNFAIEAK
;
A
#
# COMPACT_ATOMS: atom_id res chain seq x y z
N MET A 1 -35.55 -93.50 -11.79
CA MET A 1 -34.28 -93.34 -11.06
C MET A 1 -33.47 -92.28 -11.80
N ILE A 2 -33.39 -91.08 -11.20
CA ILE A 2 -32.46 -89.96 -11.44
C ILE A 2 -32.18 -89.56 -12.91
N SER A 3 -32.72 -88.40 -13.33
CA SER A 3 -32.05 -87.53 -14.31
C SER A 3 -32.25 -86.07 -13.94
N ARG A 4 -31.14 -85.34 -13.84
CA ARG A 4 -30.99 -83.99 -13.28
C ARG A 4 -31.38 -82.92 -14.29
N THR A 5 -32.17 -81.96 -13.81
CA THR A 5 -32.48 -80.66 -14.40
C THR A 5 -31.23 -79.78 -14.55
N LEU A 6 -31.02 -79.23 -15.75
CA LEU A 6 -30.07 -78.14 -16.03
C LEU A 6 -30.81 -76.80 -15.90
N PHE A 7 -30.41 -75.96 -14.94
CA PHE A 7 -30.88 -74.58 -14.84
C PHE A 7 -29.95 -73.67 -15.65
N SER A 8 -30.51 -72.98 -16.64
CA SER A 8 -29.91 -71.83 -17.31
C SER A 8 -29.94 -70.63 -16.36
N ARG A 9 -28.78 -70.05 -16.04
CA ARG A 9 -28.67 -68.71 -15.43
C ARG A 9 -28.15 -67.75 -16.48
N VAL A 10 -29.04 -66.88 -16.94
CA VAL A 10 -28.70 -65.67 -17.71
C VAL A 10 -28.01 -64.70 -16.75
N LEU A 11 -26.75 -64.38 -17.02
CA LEU A 11 -26.03 -63.30 -16.34
C LEU A 11 -26.42 -61.98 -17.00
N TRP A 12 -27.15 -61.13 -16.28
CA TRP A 12 -27.31 -59.72 -16.64
C TRP A 12 -26.06 -58.97 -16.16
N VAL A 13 -25.21 -58.55 -17.10
CA VAL A 13 -24.10 -57.64 -16.82
C VAL A 13 -24.68 -56.23 -16.82
N CYS A 14 -24.92 -55.66 -15.64
CA CYS A 14 -25.18 -54.23 -15.49
C CYS A 14 -23.87 -53.49 -15.75
N SER A 15 -23.73 -52.91 -16.95
CA SER A 15 -22.73 -51.89 -17.24
C SER A 15 -23.05 -50.65 -16.42
N PHE A 16 -22.37 -50.45 -15.30
CA PHE A 16 -22.27 -49.14 -14.67
C PHE A 16 -21.46 -48.24 -15.61
N VAL A 17 -22.16 -47.53 -16.48
CA VAL A 17 -21.62 -46.34 -17.14
C VAL A 17 -21.41 -45.34 -16.01
N TRP A 18 -20.15 -45.10 -15.64
CA TRP A 18 -19.79 -43.91 -14.90
C TRP A 18 -20.12 -42.72 -15.79
N TRP A 19 -21.30 -42.13 -15.61
CA TRP A 19 -21.54 -40.77 -16.04
C TRP A 19 -20.59 -39.90 -15.22
N CYS A 20 -19.61 -39.32 -15.90
CA CYS A 20 -18.87 -38.19 -15.37
C CYS A 20 -19.86 -37.03 -15.38
N ASP A 21 -20.67 -36.94 -14.33
CA ASP A 21 -21.63 -35.85 -14.16
C ASP A 21 -20.82 -34.57 -14.00
N ALA A 22 -20.86 -33.72 -15.03
CA ALA A 22 -20.31 -32.39 -14.94
C ALA A 22 -21.10 -31.62 -13.87
N GLU A 23 -20.39 -31.00 -12.93
CA GLU A 23 -21.02 -30.37 -11.77
C GLU A 23 -21.73 -29.09 -12.16
N SER A 24 -22.93 -28.88 -11.62
CA SER A 24 -23.77 -27.78 -12.05
C SER A 24 -23.84 -26.65 -11.03
N TYR A 25 -23.45 -25.45 -11.47
CA TYR A 25 -23.56 -24.18 -10.76
C TYR A 25 -24.64 -23.33 -11.44
N VAL A 26 -25.53 -22.70 -10.67
CA VAL A 26 -26.64 -21.91 -11.22
C VAL A 26 -26.30 -20.43 -11.12
N LEU A 27 -26.52 -19.66 -12.19
CA LEU A 27 -26.41 -18.21 -12.21
C LEU A 27 -27.82 -17.63 -12.45
N ASP A 28 -28.44 -17.11 -11.38
CA ASP A 28 -29.85 -16.68 -11.41
C ASP A 28 -30.07 -15.39 -10.63
N ASP A 29 -30.77 -14.44 -11.25
CA ASP A 29 -31.20 -13.18 -10.65
C ASP A 29 -32.66 -13.22 -10.15
N LYS A 30 -33.45 -14.25 -10.49
CA LYS A 30 -34.86 -14.36 -10.05
C LYS A 30 -35.03 -14.55 -8.55
N ILE A 31 -34.01 -15.09 -7.87
CA ILE A 31 -34.01 -15.23 -6.42
C ILE A 31 -33.65 -13.93 -5.68
N GLY A 32 -33.42 -12.85 -6.45
CA GLY A 32 -32.93 -11.57 -5.95
C GLY A 32 -31.43 -11.42 -6.14
N LEU A 33 -30.94 -10.21 -5.91
CA LEU A 33 -29.53 -9.85 -6.01
C LEU A 33 -28.87 -9.86 -4.62
N GLY A 34 -27.54 -9.97 -4.63
CA GLY A 34 -26.68 -9.84 -3.46
C GLY A 34 -26.37 -8.38 -3.13
N ARG A 35 -25.19 -8.11 -2.57
CA ARG A 35 -24.76 -6.74 -2.24
C ARG A 35 -24.23 -6.01 -3.48
N GLN A 36 -24.31 -4.68 -3.43
CA GLN A 36 -23.70 -3.80 -4.42
C GLN A 36 -22.17 -3.90 -4.31
N PHE A 37 -21.51 -4.04 -5.46
CA PHE A 37 -20.06 -3.99 -5.60
C PHE A 37 -19.58 -2.54 -5.55
N ASP A 38 -18.57 -2.28 -4.73
CA ASP A 38 -18.08 -0.93 -4.42
C ASP A 38 -16.77 -0.57 -5.12
N GLY A 39 -15.99 -1.57 -5.57
CA GLY A 39 -14.81 -1.40 -6.43
C GLY A 39 -13.57 -2.16 -5.96
N ILE A 40 -12.58 -2.29 -6.85
CA ILE A 40 -11.22 -2.75 -6.49
C ILE A 40 -10.24 -1.57 -6.52
N GLY A 41 -9.35 -1.50 -5.54
CA GLY A 41 -8.44 -0.37 -5.36
C GLY A 41 -6.98 -0.71 -5.10
N GLY A 42 -6.17 0.34 -5.13
CA GLY A 42 -4.78 0.36 -4.66
C GLY A 42 -4.53 1.54 -3.72
N LEU A 43 -3.60 1.35 -2.79
CA LEU A 43 -3.24 2.30 -1.75
C LEU A 43 -1.86 2.91 -2.04
N SER A 44 -1.77 4.22 -2.19
CA SER A 44 -0.52 4.97 -2.22
C SER A 44 -0.26 5.58 -0.85
N GLY A 45 0.93 5.33 -0.32
CA GLY A 45 1.35 5.70 1.04
C GLY A 45 1.28 4.56 2.05
N GLY A 46 1.22 4.91 3.33
CA GLY A 46 1.45 3.98 4.44
C GLY A 46 2.72 3.16 4.30
N GLY A 47 3.87 3.65 3.88
CA GLY A 47 4.33 5.04 3.79
C GLY A 47 5.30 5.20 2.64
N ALA A 48 5.24 6.32 1.94
CA ALA A 48 6.14 6.68 0.86
C ALA A 48 6.28 5.68 -0.30
N THR A 49 5.24 4.88 -0.55
CA THR A 49 5.29 3.77 -1.52
C THR A 49 5.33 4.23 -2.98
N SER A 50 4.97 5.49 -3.25
CA SER A 50 5.05 6.12 -4.58
C SER A 50 6.27 7.07 -4.75
N ARG A 51 7.22 7.07 -3.80
CA ARG A 51 8.29 8.08 -3.70
C ARG A 51 9.15 8.22 -4.95
N LEU A 52 9.53 7.12 -5.58
CA LEU A 52 10.41 7.05 -6.75
C LEU A 52 9.64 7.11 -8.08
N LEU A 53 8.31 7.16 -8.06
CA LEU A 53 7.51 7.23 -9.29
C LEU A 53 7.59 8.63 -9.93
N VAL A 54 7.68 9.67 -9.10
CA VAL A 54 7.48 11.06 -9.52
C VAL A 54 8.55 11.58 -10.48
N ASN A 55 9.77 11.07 -10.37
CA ASN A 55 10.92 11.46 -11.18
C ASN A 55 11.19 10.53 -12.37
N TYR A 56 10.33 9.54 -12.64
CA TYR A 56 10.41 8.80 -13.91
C TYR A 56 10.30 9.75 -15.11
N ALA A 57 11.20 9.56 -16.07
CA ALA A 57 11.12 10.28 -17.34
C ALA A 57 9.86 9.88 -18.13
N GLU A 58 9.31 10.83 -18.88
CA GLU A 58 8.34 10.51 -19.92
C GLU A 58 9.03 9.79 -21.09
N PRO A 59 8.36 8.82 -21.74
CA PRO A 59 6.94 8.47 -21.59
C PRO A 59 6.64 7.44 -20.49
N TYR A 60 7.66 6.93 -19.79
CA TYR A 60 7.51 5.75 -18.91
C TYR A 60 6.60 6.04 -17.71
N ARG A 61 6.72 7.22 -17.10
CA ARG A 61 5.83 7.64 -16.01
C ARG A 61 4.36 7.62 -16.42
N SER A 62 4.02 8.21 -17.58
CA SER A 62 2.65 8.15 -18.09
C SER A 62 2.20 6.74 -18.48
N GLN A 63 3.10 5.87 -18.96
CA GLN A 63 2.78 4.48 -19.28
C GLN A 63 2.44 3.67 -18.03
N ILE A 64 3.20 3.84 -16.95
CA ILE A 64 2.93 3.24 -15.63
C ILE A 64 1.53 3.65 -15.15
N LEU A 65 1.23 4.96 -15.18
CA LEU A 65 -0.08 5.48 -14.78
C LEU A 65 -1.23 4.95 -15.66
N ASP A 66 -0.98 4.71 -16.95
CA ASP A 66 -1.94 4.07 -17.85
C ASP A 66 -2.21 2.61 -17.43
N TYR A 67 -1.19 1.83 -17.05
CA TYR A 67 -1.38 0.48 -16.54
C TYR A 67 -2.20 0.43 -15.25
N LEU A 68 -2.06 1.44 -14.38
CA LEU A 68 -2.81 1.51 -13.11
C LEU A 68 -4.26 1.99 -13.30
N PHE A 69 -4.46 3.12 -13.99
CA PHE A 69 -5.72 3.86 -13.92
C PHE A 69 -6.52 3.92 -15.22
N LYS A 70 -5.90 3.72 -16.39
CA LYS A 70 -6.61 3.88 -17.66
C LYS A 70 -7.67 2.79 -17.83
N PRO A 71 -8.94 3.14 -18.02
CA PRO A 71 -10.00 2.15 -18.22
C PRO A 71 -9.75 1.27 -19.43
N ASN A 72 -10.08 -0.02 -19.33
CA ASN A 72 -9.89 -1.00 -20.40
C ASN A 72 -8.43 -1.06 -20.91
N PHE A 73 -7.45 -1.01 -20.01
CA PHE A 73 -6.04 -1.08 -20.39
C PHE A 73 -5.26 -2.08 -19.53
N GLY A 74 -4.94 -1.71 -18.30
CA GLY A 74 -4.29 -2.58 -17.31
C GLY A 74 -5.24 -2.88 -16.16
N ALA A 75 -4.78 -2.62 -14.93
CA ALA A 75 -5.50 -2.79 -13.69
C ALA A 75 -6.80 -1.97 -13.64
N SER A 76 -6.88 -0.85 -14.38
CA SER A 76 -8.12 -0.06 -14.55
C SER A 76 -8.81 0.24 -13.21
N LEU A 77 -8.03 0.64 -12.21
CA LEU A 77 -8.47 0.74 -10.82
C LEU A 77 -9.67 1.67 -10.65
N GLN A 78 -10.52 1.32 -9.68
CA GLN A 78 -11.80 1.98 -9.41
C GLN A 78 -11.77 2.79 -8.12
N ILE A 79 -10.81 2.50 -7.26
CA ILE A 79 -10.57 3.18 -5.99
C ILE A 79 -9.07 3.50 -5.92
N LEU A 80 -8.74 4.73 -5.56
CA LEU A 80 -7.41 5.13 -5.11
C LEU A 80 -7.53 5.61 -3.66
N LYS A 81 -6.86 4.91 -2.75
CA LYS A 81 -6.69 5.32 -1.35
C LYS A 81 -5.32 5.95 -1.20
N VAL A 82 -5.24 7.12 -0.57
CA VAL A 82 -3.98 7.84 -0.34
C VAL A 82 -3.78 8.10 1.15
N GLU A 83 -2.52 8.12 1.58
CA GLU A 83 -2.15 8.64 2.88
C GLU A 83 -2.43 10.16 2.97
N ILE A 84 -2.98 10.59 4.11
CA ILE A 84 -2.93 11.98 4.53
C ILE A 84 -1.63 12.14 5.32
N GLY A 85 -0.57 12.61 4.64
CA GLY A 85 0.79 12.70 5.19
C GLY A 85 0.83 13.40 6.55
N GLY A 86 1.62 12.85 7.47
CA GLY A 86 1.65 13.25 8.88
C GLY A 86 3.03 13.61 9.43
N ASP A 87 4.02 13.82 8.56
CA ASP A 87 5.42 14.14 8.89
C ASP A 87 6.20 13.03 9.63
N SER A 88 5.64 11.82 9.66
CA SER A 88 6.15 10.69 10.43
C SER A 88 6.38 9.48 9.52
N GLN A 89 7.23 8.55 9.97
CA GLN A 89 7.45 7.26 9.31
C GLN A 89 6.17 6.41 9.35
N THR A 90 5.74 5.93 8.18
CA THR A 90 4.48 5.19 8.02
C THR A 90 4.59 3.86 7.27
N THR A 91 5.79 3.43 6.83
CA THR A 91 6.32 2.04 6.68
C THR A 91 7.66 2.05 5.95
N ASP A 92 7.75 2.73 4.80
CA ASP A 92 8.95 2.81 3.94
C ASP A 92 9.53 4.23 3.82
N GLY A 93 8.92 5.18 4.52
CA GLY A 93 9.33 6.57 4.56
C GLY A 93 8.30 7.45 5.25
N THR A 94 8.60 8.73 5.34
CA THR A 94 7.68 9.76 5.81
C THR A 94 6.97 10.43 4.65
N GLU A 95 5.72 10.84 4.85
CA GLU A 95 5.00 11.70 3.91
C GLU A 95 4.70 13.08 4.49
N PRO A 96 4.91 14.16 3.71
CA PRO A 96 4.78 15.53 4.20
C PRO A 96 3.32 15.90 4.44
N SER A 97 3.06 16.50 5.58
CA SER A 97 1.76 17.04 5.96
C SER A 97 1.45 18.34 5.24
N HIS A 98 0.17 18.58 4.96
CA HIS A 98 -0.30 19.90 4.52
C HIS A 98 -0.19 20.97 5.63
N MET A 99 0.09 20.59 6.89
CA MET A 99 0.25 21.50 8.03
C MET A 99 1.38 21.06 8.98
N HIS A 100 2.64 21.37 8.66
CA HIS A 100 3.77 21.04 9.54
C HIS A 100 3.65 21.69 10.93
N TYR A 101 3.07 22.90 10.96
CA TYR A 101 2.84 23.70 12.16
C TYR A 101 1.37 24.15 12.21
N GLU A 102 0.89 24.57 13.39
CA GLU A 102 -0.51 24.97 13.60
C GLU A 102 -1.00 26.07 12.64
N ASN A 103 -0.12 27.00 12.26
CA ASN A 103 -0.44 28.12 11.37
C ASN A 103 0.11 27.93 9.93
N ASP A 104 0.54 26.73 9.58
CA ASP A 104 1.03 26.37 8.25
C ASP A 104 -0.05 25.66 7.45
N GLN A 105 -0.23 26.04 6.18
CA GLN A 105 -1.09 25.34 5.22
C GLN A 105 -0.43 25.35 3.85
N ASN A 106 -0.07 24.18 3.34
CA ASN A 106 0.43 24.01 1.99
C ASN A 106 -0.13 22.73 1.36
N TYR A 107 -0.99 22.91 0.37
CA TYR A 107 -1.67 21.82 -0.33
C TYR A 107 -0.91 21.35 -1.57
N PHE A 108 0.37 21.66 -1.69
CA PHE A 108 1.20 21.28 -2.84
C PHE A 108 2.39 20.40 -2.46
N ARG A 109 2.49 19.99 -1.19
CA ARG A 109 3.54 19.08 -0.71
C ARG A 109 3.31 17.64 -1.11
N GLY A 110 4.41 16.91 -1.23
CA GLY A 110 4.40 15.49 -1.56
C GLY A 110 3.86 15.23 -2.97
N TYR A 111 3.30 14.04 -3.18
CA TYR A 111 2.93 13.56 -4.51
C TYR A 111 1.51 13.01 -4.60
N GLU A 112 0.81 12.83 -3.49
CA GLU A 112 -0.54 12.28 -3.51
C GLU A 112 -1.54 13.19 -4.24
N TRP A 113 -1.39 14.51 -4.15
CA TRP A 113 -2.17 15.47 -4.94
C TRP A 113 -1.98 15.30 -6.45
N TRP A 114 -0.73 15.07 -6.87
CA TRP A 114 -0.42 14.80 -8.26
C TRP A 114 -0.99 13.45 -8.70
N LEU A 115 -0.80 12.40 -7.90
CA LEU A 115 -1.25 11.05 -8.23
C LEU A 115 -2.78 10.98 -8.35
N MET A 116 -3.52 11.61 -7.44
CA MET A 116 -4.98 11.71 -7.52
C MET A 116 -5.45 12.44 -8.78
N ARG A 117 -4.77 13.51 -9.19
CA ARG A 117 -5.07 14.23 -10.45
C ARG A 117 -4.78 13.37 -11.68
N GLU A 118 -3.65 12.66 -11.71
CA GLU A 118 -3.30 11.75 -12.80
C GLU A 118 -4.28 10.58 -12.92
N ALA A 119 -4.77 10.07 -11.78
CA ALA A 119 -5.79 9.04 -11.74
C ALA A 119 -7.14 9.56 -12.25
N LYS A 120 -7.61 10.71 -11.77
CA LYS A 120 -8.86 11.35 -12.23
C LYS A 120 -8.81 11.75 -13.71
N LEU A 121 -7.65 12.17 -14.21
CA LEU A 121 -7.45 12.48 -15.63
C LEU A 121 -7.71 11.27 -16.53
N ARG A 122 -7.31 10.07 -16.09
CA ARG A 122 -7.50 8.81 -16.82
C ARG A 122 -8.87 8.19 -16.58
N ASN A 123 -9.33 8.23 -15.34
CA ASN A 123 -10.61 7.70 -14.90
C ASN A 123 -11.34 8.73 -14.02
N PRO A 124 -12.18 9.60 -14.61
CA PRO A 124 -12.94 10.61 -13.86
C PRO A 124 -13.86 10.03 -12.76
N ASN A 125 -14.23 8.75 -12.91
CA ASN A 125 -15.11 8.03 -11.98
C ASN A 125 -14.36 7.28 -10.88
N ILE A 126 -13.02 7.36 -10.82
CA ILE A 126 -12.26 6.72 -9.74
C ILE A 126 -12.68 7.33 -8.40
N LYS A 127 -12.92 6.48 -7.38
CA LYS A 127 -13.20 6.94 -6.02
C LYS A 127 -11.91 7.31 -5.32
N LEU A 128 -11.89 8.43 -4.60
CA LEU A 128 -10.74 8.91 -3.84
C LEU A 128 -10.99 8.76 -2.33
N ILE A 129 -10.02 8.17 -1.63
CA ILE A 129 -10.09 7.94 -0.18
C ILE A 129 -8.85 8.55 0.48
N GLY A 130 -9.02 9.33 1.54
CA GLY A 130 -7.91 9.80 2.39
C GLY A 130 -7.91 9.12 3.75
N LEU A 131 -6.76 8.67 4.24
CA LEU A 131 -6.60 8.11 5.59
C LEU A 131 -5.30 8.61 6.24
N PRO A 132 -5.32 9.15 7.48
CA PRO A 132 -4.10 9.44 8.21
C PRO A 132 -3.46 8.19 8.83
N TRP A 133 -2.15 8.02 8.67
CA TRP A 133 -1.35 7.08 9.47
C TRP A 133 -0.77 7.78 10.71
N ALA A 134 -0.32 9.02 10.55
CA ALA A 134 0.29 9.83 11.58
C ALA A 134 -0.29 11.26 11.56
N PHE A 135 0.08 12.07 12.54
CA PHE A 135 -0.31 13.49 12.58
C PHE A 135 0.91 14.35 12.97
N PRO A 136 1.00 15.60 12.49
CA PRO A 136 2.00 16.55 12.97
C PRO A 136 1.93 16.72 14.50
N GLY A 137 3.08 16.97 15.15
CA GLY A 137 3.16 16.95 16.62
C GLY A 137 2.23 17.95 17.33
N TRP A 138 1.87 19.05 16.67
CA TRP A 138 1.00 20.09 17.23
C TRP A 138 -0.45 19.61 17.38
N VAL A 139 -0.88 18.68 16.52
CA VAL A 139 -2.22 18.07 16.59
C VAL A 139 -2.38 17.27 17.89
N GLY A 140 -1.32 16.59 18.33
CA GLY A 140 -1.31 15.84 19.59
C GLY A 140 -1.21 16.72 20.84
N HIS A 141 -1.01 18.04 20.68
CA HIS A 141 -0.93 19.02 21.76
C HIS A 141 0.02 18.60 22.92
N GLY A 142 1.20 18.09 22.56
CA GLY A 142 2.22 17.61 23.50
C GLY A 142 2.09 16.14 23.91
N THR A 143 1.13 15.40 23.35
CA THR A 143 0.94 13.96 23.56
C THR A 143 1.10 13.18 22.27
N ASN A 144 1.38 11.87 22.37
CA ASN A 144 1.34 10.96 21.22
C ASN A 144 -0.08 10.41 20.98
N TRP A 145 -1.09 11.30 21.04
CA TRP A 145 -2.50 10.94 20.93
C TRP A 145 -3.31 12.05 20.23
N PRO A 146 -3.95 11.78 19.09
CA PRO A 146 -4.62 12.81 18.30
C PRO A 146 -6.03 13.15 18.80
N TYR A 147 -6.60 12.42 19.77
CA TYR A 147 -8.00 12.62 20.17
C TYR A 147 -8.20 13.29 21.52
N GLU A 148 -7.14 13.87 22.10
CA GLU A 148 -7.31 14.65 23.34
C GLU A 148 -8.13 15.92 23.09
N TYR A 149 -7.90 16.55 21.93
CA TYR A 149 -8.66 17.70 21.44
C TYR A 149 -9.24 17.39 20.05
N PRO A 150 -10.36 16.64 19.97
CA PRO A 150 -10.89 16.15 18.70
C PRO A 150 -11.20 17.26 17.70
N ASP A 151 -11.57 18.45 18.15
CA ASP A 151 -11.82 19.61 17.27
C ASP A 151 -10.56 20.04 16.49
N ILE A 152 -9.36 19.94 17.11
CA ILE A 152 -8.08 20.26 16.46
C ILE A 152 -7.80 19.26 15.34
N THR A 153 -7.97 17.97 15.63
CA THR A 153 -7.74 16.89 14.66
C THR A 153 -8.76 16.91 13.54
N VAL A 154 -10.02 17.18 13.85
CA VAL A 154 -11.06 17.38 12.83
C VAL A 154 -10.75 18.59 11.95
N TYR A 155 -10.30 19.71 12.53
CA TYR A 155 -9.86 20.86 11.75
C TYR A 155 -8.72 20.50 10.79
N TYR A 156 -7.72 19.75 11.25
CA TYR A 156 -6.62 19.26 10.43
C TYR A 156 -7.11 18.41 9.24
N VAL A 157 -7.94 17.38 9.50
CA VAL A 157 -8.43 16.45 8.47
C VAL A 157 -9.40 17.14 7.50
N VAL A 158 -10.34 17.94 8.00
CA VAL A 158 -11.30 18.68 7.15
C VAL A 158 -10.57 19.71 6.27
N SER A 159 -9.51 20.34 6.80
CA SER A 159 -8.68 21.26 6.01
C SER A 159 -8.01 20.56 4.82
N TRP A 160 -7.59 19.29 4.96
CA TRP A 160 -7.06 18.50 3.85
C TRP A 160 -8.11 18.26 2.76
N ILE A 161 -9.32 17.86 3.13
CA ILE A 161 -10.42 17.60 2.20
C ILE A 161 -10.83 18.87 1.44
N ILE A 162 -10.94 19.99 2.16
CA ILE A 162 -11.24 21.30 1.54
C ILE A 162 -10.11 21.70 0.59
N GLY A 163 -8.85 21.50 0.99
CA GLY A 163 -7.68 21.80 0.16
C GLY A 163 -7.65 20.98 -1.13
N ALA A 164 -8.01 19.69 -1.06
CA ALA A 164 -8.14 18.82 -2.23
C ALA A 164 -9.06 19.44 -3.29
N LYS A 165 -10.23 19.93 -2.88
CA LYS A 165 -11.19 20.57 -3.79
C LYS A 165 -10.71 21.94 -4.27
N GLN A 166 -10.26 22.79 -3.36
CA GLN A 166 -9.94 24.19 -3.67
C GLN A 166 -8.73 24.35 -4.59
N TYR A 167 -7.69 23.53 -4.40
CA TYR A 167 -6.41 23.69 -5.10
C TYR A 167 -6.23 22.70 -6.25
N HIS A 168 -6.94 21.57 -6.24
CA HIS A 168 -6.77 20.49 -7.22
C HIS A 168 -8.04 20.04 -7.93
N ASP A 169 -9.19 20.64 -7.60
CA ASP A 169 -10.53 20.23 -8.07
C ASP A 169 -10.83 18.74 -7.83
N LEU A 170 -10.34 18.21 -6.70
CA LEU A 170 -10.54 16.81 -6.31
C LEU A 170 -11.68 16.71 -5.29
N ASP A 171 -12.72 15.96 -5.66
CA ASP A 171 -13.76 15.54 -4.73
C ASP A 171 -13.32 14.25 -4.03
N ILE A 172 -13.16 14.32 -2.71
CA ILE A 172 -12.83 13.16 -1.87
C ILE A 172 -14.12 12.42 -1.53
N ASP A 173 -14.20 11.13 -1.87
CA ASP A 173 -15.41 10.34 -1.66
C ASP A 173 -15.49 9.81 -0.21
N TYR A 174 -14.34 9.41 0.36
CA TYR A 174 -14.29 8.85 1.71
C TYR A 174 -13.10 9.35 2.52
N VAL A 175 -13.28 9.41 3.84
CA VAL A 175 -12.22 9.66 4.81
C VAL A 175 -12.18 8.58 5.89
N GLY A 176 -10.98 8.15 6.24
CA GLY A 176 -10.72 7.20 7.34
C GLY A 176 -10.44 7.88 8.68
N ILE A 177 -10.06 7.09 9.69
CA ILE A 177 -9.91 7.56 11.08
C ILE A 177 -8.44 7.70 11.47
N TRP A 178 -7.78 6.59 11.81
CA TRP A 178 -6.35 6.55 12.11
C TRP A 178 -5.85 5.12 11.89
N ASN A 179 -4.99 4.95 10.90
CA ASN A 179 -4.64 3.65 10.36
C ASN A 179 -4.09 2.68 11.41
N GLU A 180 -4.70 1.50 11.57
CA GLU A 180 -4.28 0.42 12.46
C GLU A 180 -4.04 0.88 13.91
N ARG A 181 -4.76 1.94 14.33
CA ARG A 181 -4.70 2.50 15.68
C ARG A 181 -6.10 2.52 16.29
N LYS A 182 -6.13 2.74 17.60
CA LYS A 182 -7.38 2.79 18.34
C LYS A 182 -8.20 4.00 17.88
N PHE A 183 -9.45 3.76 17.47
CA PHE A 183 -10.38 4.84 17.16
C PHE A 183 -10.95 5.49 18.44
N ASP A 184 -11.47 6.70 18.31
CA ASP A 184 -12.27 7.37 19.33
C ASP A 184 -13.68 7.67 18.78
N SER A 185 -14.72 7.19 19.47
CA SER A 185 -16.10 7.34 19.00
C SER A 185 -16.60 8.78 19.06
N ASN A 186 -16.09 9.60 19.98
CA ASN A 186 -16.41 11.01 20.05
C ASN A 186 -15.78 11.75 18.86
N TYR A 187 -14.52 11.48 18.55
CA TYR A 187 -13.87 12.03 17.35
C TYR A 187 -14.68 11.74 16.07
N ILE A 188 -15.13 10.50 15.86
CA ILE A 188 -15.91 10.14 14.65
C ILE A 188 -17.19 10.97 14.53
N LYS A 189 -17.89 11.20 15.66
CA LYS A 189 -19.11 12.01 15.70
C LYS A 189 -18.82 13.48 15.42
N VAL A 190 -17.78 14.03 16.02
CA VAL A 190 -17.34 15.41 15.79
C VAL A 190 -16.89 15.60 14.33
N LEU A 191 -16.20 14.64 13.74
CA LEU A 191 -15.80 14.66 12.33
C LEU A 191 -17.02 14.72 11.42
N ARG A 192 -18.04 13.89 11.65
CA ARG A 192 -19.28 13.90 10.87
C ARG A 192 -20.00 15.25 10.97
N ASP A 193 -20.20 15.76 12.19
CA ASP A 193 -20.85 17.05 12.42
C ASP A 193 -20.07 18.20 11.76
N ALA A 194 -18.74 18.19 11.83
CA ALA A 194 -17.91 19.21 11.17
C ALA A 194 -18.02 19.15 9.64
N LEU A 195 -17.94 17.96 9.03
CA LEU A 195 -18.14 17.78 7.60
C LEU A 195 -19.51 18.29 7.15
N ASP A 196 -20.57 17.99 7.90
CA ASP A 196 -21.93 18.45 7.59
C ASP A 196 -22.07 19.97 7.68
N ARG A 197 -21.48 20.59 8.71
CA ARG A 197 -21.51 22.06 8.90
C ARG A 197 -20.80 22.81 7.77
N VAL A 198 -19.75 22.25 7.20
CA VAL A 198 -19.03 22.85 6.05
C VAL A 198 -19.59 22.42 4.69
N GLY A 199 -20.71 21.68 4.67
CA GLY A 199 -21.40 21.28 3.44
C GLY A 199 -20.83 20.04 2.74
N LEU A 200 -19.92 19.31 3.39
CA LEU A 200 -19.30 18.06 2.90
C LEU A 200 -20.13 16.82 3.31
N THR A 201 -21.45 16.89 3.17
CA THR A 201 -22.40 15.83 3.58
C THR A 201 -22.26 14.53 2.79
N ASN A 202 -21.63 14.59 1.60
CA ASN A 202 -21.47 13.44 0.71
C ASN A 202 -20.16 12.66 0.96
N VAL A 203 -19.25 13.19 1.77
CA VAL A 203 -18.00 12.49 2.11
C VAL A 203 -18.33 11.38 3.11
N GLY A 204 -18.14 10.13 2.72
CA GLY A 204 -18.38 8.97 3.59
C GLY A 204 -17.28 8.79 4.64
N ILE A 205 -17.63 8.21 5.79
CA ILE A 205 -16.64 7.83 6.82
C ILE A 205 -16.46 6.31 6.78
N ILE A 206 -15.21 5.87 6.62
CA ILE A 206 -14.78 4.48 6.76
C ILE A 206 -14.21 4.30 8.16
N ALA A 207 -14.66 3.30 8.90
CA ALA A 207 -14.12 3.01 10.22
C ALA A 207 -13.97 1.49 10.46
N ALA A 208 -12.99 1.02 11.20
CA ALA A 208 -11.94 1.80 11.84
C ALA A 208 -10.61 1.78 11.06
N ASP A 209 -10.49 0.98 9.99
CA ASP A 209 -9.19 0.58 9.42
C ASP A 209 -8.30 0.00 10.55
N GLY A 210 -8.91 -0.87 11.37
CA GLY A 210 -8.37 -1.37 12.63
C GLY A 210 -7.40 -2.54 12.46
N ASN A 211 -6.53 -2.71 13.47
CA ASN A 211 -5.41 -3.65 13.42
C ASN A 211 -5.77 -5.09 13.82
N TRP A 212 -4.78 -5.97 13.65
CA TRP A 212 -4.75 -7.37 14.10
C TRP A 212 -4.48 -7.56 15.59
N SER A 213 -4.35 -6.51 16.41
CA SER A 213 -3.72 -6.62 17.73
C SER A 213 -4.62 -7.35 18.72
N ILE A 214 -4.62 -8.68 18.60
CA ILE A 214 -4.91 -9.74 19.58
C ILE A 214 -4.90 -11.13 18.91
N SER A 215 -5.00 -11.28 17.58
CA SER A 215 -5.07 -12.64 16.98
C SER A 215 -3.81 -13.48 17.24
N SER A 216 -2.63 -12.84 17.36
CA SER A 216 -1.37 -13.50 17.74
C SER A 216 -1.30 -13.91 19.22
N ALA A 217 -2.10 -13.29 20.10
CA ALA A 217 -2.18 -13.65 21.52
C ALA A 217 -3.21 -14.77 21.78
N MET A 218 -4.24 -14.88 20.93
CA MET A 218 -5.28 -15.91 21.04
C MET A 218 -4.80 -17.33 20.66
N GLY A 219 -3.65 -17.46 20.01
CA GLY A 219 -3.03 -18.76 19.71
C GLY A 219 -2.33 -19.42 20.90
N VAL A 220 -2.14 -18.72 22.03
CA VAL A 220 -1.24 -19.15 23.13
C VAL A 220 -1.95 -19.30 24.49
N ASP A 221 -3.16 -18.77 24.69
CA ASP A 221 -3.84 -18.84 26.00
C ASP A 221 -5.35 -19.13 25.92
N PRO A 222 -5.80 -20.35 26.27
CA PRO A 222 -7.22 -20.71 26.35
C PRO A 222 -7.99 -20.03 27.50
N TYR A 223 -7.33 -19.39 28.46
CA TYR A 223 -7.98 -18.80 29.65
C TYR A 223 -8.43 -17.35 29.49
N LEU A 224 -8.09 -16.68 28.38
CA LEU A 224 -8.51 -15.28 28.15
C LEU A 224 -10.00 -15.14 27.78
N ASN A 225 -10.67 -16.23 27.41
CA ASN A 225 -12.07 -16.21 26.96
C ASN A 225 -13.08 -16.25 28.12
N ASP A 226 -12.72 -16.84 29.27
CA ASP A 226 -13.62 -17.00 30.43
C ASP A 226 -13.61 -15.81 31.39
N ALA A 227 -12.67 -14.86 31.24
CA ALA A 227 -12.55 -13.72 32.15
C ALA A 227 -13.45 -12.52 31.79
N VAL A 228 -14.24 -12.60 30.71
CA VAL A 228 -14.98 -11.44 30.16
C VAL A 228 -16.48 -11.43 30.53
N GLU A 229 -17.00 -12.47 31.19
CA GLU A 229 -18.45 -12.55 31.50
C GLU A 229 -18.86 -11.89 32.84
N VAL A 230 -17.92 -11.39 33.64
CA VAL A 230 -18.23 -10.77 34.94
C VAL A 230 -17.36 -9.53 35.11
N ILE A 231 -17.95 -8.34 34.96
CA ILE A 231 -17.60 -7.03 35.55
C ILE A 231 -17.89 -5.91 34.52
N GLY A 232 -18.79 -4.99 34.89
CA GLY A 232 -19.08 -3.74 34.18
C GLY A 232 -17.94 -2.72 34.29
N VAL A 233 -16.80 -3.02 33.66
CA VAL A 233 -15.65 -2.12 33.48
C VAL A 233 -15.23 -2.19 32.00
N LYS A 234 -14.95 -1.01 31.43
CA LYS A 234 -14.33 -0.82 30.11
C LYS A 234 -13.00 -1.59 30.04
N ILE A 235 -13.01 -2.83 29.54
CA ILE A 235 -11.83 -3.51 29.05
C ILE A 235 -12.16 -4.05 27.66
N ILE A 236 -11.44 -3.53 26.66
CA ILE A 236 -11.44 -3.96 25.27
C ILE A 236 -10.62 -5.25 25.24
N ALA A 237 -11.30 -6.40 25.15
CA ALA A 237 -10.67 -7.69 24.95
C ALA A 237 -11.31 -8.32 23.70
N SER A 238 -10.48 -8.47 22.66
CA SER A 238 -10.73 -8.98 21.30
C SER A 238 -11.01 -7.91 20.23
N ASP A 239 -9.94 -7.26 19.76
CA ASP A 239 -9.93 -6.47 18.53
C ASP A 239 -9.54 -7.41 17.37
N ASN A 240 -10.47 -8.27 16.95
CA ASN A 240 -10.34 -9.04 15.71
C ASN A 240 -10.82 -8.16 14.56
N LEU A 241 -9.96 -7.32 13.96
CA LEU A 241 -10.09 -6.58 12.67
C LEU A 241 -11.39 -5.78 12.43
N TRP A 242 -12.53 -6.46 12.51
CA TRP A 242 -13.92 -6.01 12.52
C TRP A 242 -14.40 -5.51 13.89
N GLN A 243 -13.76 -5.96 14.97
CA GLN A 243 -14.03 -5.58 16.36
C GLN A 243 -12.96 -4.58 16.82
N PRO A 244 -13.31 -3.60 17.68
CA PRO A 244 -14.57 -3.47 18.40
C PRO A 244 -15.63 -2.63 17.67
N ILE A 245 -15.29 -2.01 16.52
CA ILE A 245 -16.17 -1.05 15.82
C ILE A 245 -17.55 -1.63 15.50
N SER A 246 -17.64 -2.87 15.05
CA SER A 246 -18.93 -3.51 14.73
C SER A 246 -19.87 -3.56 15.93
N LEU A 247 -19.35 -3.83 17.13
CA LEU A 247 -20.15 -3.84 18.36
C LEU A 247 -20.59 -2.42 18.75
N TYR A 248 -19.68 -1.44 18.63
CA TYR A 248 -20.00 -0.04 18.95
C TYR A 248 -21.10 0.51 18.05
N LEU A 249 -21.10 0.18 16.75
CA LEU A 249 -22.17 0.55 15.83
C LEU A 249 -23.50 -0.12 16.20
N LEU A 250 -23.48 -1.34 16.74
CA LEU A 250 -24.69 -2.00 17.22
C LEU A 250 -25.29 -1.29 18.45
N LEU A 251 -24.44 -0.73 19.31
CA LEU A 251 -24.83 -0.14 20.60
C LEU A 251 -25.09 1.37 20.56
N ASP A 252 -24.48 2.09 19.61
CA ASP A 252 -24.54 3.54 19.50
C ASP A 252 -25.14 3.97 18.14
N PRO A 253 -26.44 4.35 18.10
CA PRO A 253 -27.12 4.76 16.88
C PRO A 253 -26.52 6.03 16.24
N GLU A 254 -25.98 6.95 17.05
CA GLU A 254 -25.37 8.18 16.55
C GLU A 254 -24.06 7.86 15.83
N LEU A 255 -23.22 7.01 16.43
CA LEU A 255 -22.01 6.51 15.78
C LEU A 255 -22.35 5.71 14.51
N ARG A 256 -23.41 4.87 14.56
CA ARG A 256 -23.89 4.12 13.39
C ARG A 256 -24.30 5.04 12.25
N ASN A 257 -24.90 6.18 12.54
CA ASN A 257 -25.31 7.15 11.52
C ASN A 257 -24.11 7.89 10.93
N ALA A 258 -23.05 8.13 11.72
CA ALA A 258 -21.83 8.78 11.26
C ALA A 258 -20.99 7.91 10.33
N VAL A 259 -20.93 6.60 10.56
CA VAL A 259 -20.10 5.66 9.79
C VAL A 259 -20.87 5.09 8.59
N GLU A 260 -20.29 5.18 7.38
CA GLU A 260 -20.90 4.61 6.16
C GLU A 260 -20.42 3.18 5.89
N VAL A 261 -19.12 2.94 6.08
CA VAL A 261 -18.44 1.70 5.72
C VAL A 261 -17.66 1.15 6.91
N ILE A 262 -17.71 -0.16 7.12
CA ILE A 262 -16.78 -0.85 8.01
C ILE A 262 -15.58 -1.32 7.20
N GLY A 263 -14.42 -0.71 7.45
CA GLY A 263 -13.13 -1.09 6.85
C GLY A 263 -12.31 -1.96 7.81
N ALA A 264 -11.91 -3.13 7.33
CA ALA A 264 -11.05 -4.07 8.06
C ALA A 264 -9.80 -4.42 7.22
N HIS A 265 -8.68 -4.65 7.90
CA HIS A 265 -7.39 -4.92 7.27
C HIS A 265 -7.07 -6.42 7.26
N TYR A 266 -6.59 -6.95 6.13
CA TYR A 266 -6.19 -8.35 5.95
C TYR A 266 -7.18 -9.38 6.55
N PRO A 267 -8.49 -9.33 6.26
CA PRO A 267 -9.53 -10.10 6.93
C PRO A 267 -9.44 -11.63 6.75
N GLY A 268 -8.48 -12.13 5.97
CA GLY A 268 -8.38 -13.55 5.65
C GLY A 268 -9.65 -14.06 4.98
N THR A 269 -10.28 -13.22 4.16
CA THR A 269 -11.58 -13.44 3.49
C THR A 269 -12.81 -13.49 4.39
N ASN A 270 -12.68 -13.47 5.72
CA ASN A 270 -13.79 -13.68 6.64
C ASN A 270 -14.30 -12.38 7.27
N THR A 271 -15.54 -12.41 7.75
CA THR A 271 -16.14 -11.34 8.56
C THR A 271 -16.74 -11.90 9.85
N VAL A 272 -17.26 -11.04 10.72
CA VAL A 272 -17.93 -11.42 11.98
C VAL A 272 -19.44 -11.15 11.91
N LEU A 273 -20.20 -11.87 12.73
CA LEU A 273 -21.67 -11.77 12.74
C LEU A 273 -22.15 -10.36 13.10
N GLU A 274 -21.43 -9.67 14.00
CA GLU A 274 -21.74 -8.29 14.41
C GLU A 274 -21.66 -7.33 13.22
N ALA A 275 -20.62 -7.46 12.39
CA ALA A 275 -20.44 -6.63 11.19
C ALA A 275 -21.60 -6.84 10.21
N LEU A 276 -22.02 -8.09 9.99
CA LEU A 276 -23.17 -8.41 9.14
C LEU A 276 -24.48 -7.81 9.69
N LYS A 277 -24.71 -7.87 11.01
CA LYS A 277 -25.89 -7.29 11.68
C LYS A 277 -25.97 -5.77 11.59
N THR A 278 -24.86 -5.08 11.32
CA THR A 278 -24.90 -3.62 11.12
C THR A 278 -25.57 -3.21 9.81
N GLU A 279 -25.68 -4.13 8.85
CA GLU A 279 -26.13 -3.90 7.48
C GLU A 279 -25.29 -2.86 6.70
N LYS A 280 -24.14 -2.43 7.25
CA LYS A 280 -23.20 -1.54 6.59
C LYS A 280 -22.47 -2.25 5.45
N LYS A 281 -21.89 -1.44 4.55
CA LYS A 281 -20.87 -1.90 3.60
C LYS A 281 -19.67 -2.42 4.38
N LEU A 282 -19.12 -3.53 3.92
CA LEU A 282 -17.95 -4.18 4.51
C LEU A 282 -16.87 -4.19 3.45
N TRP A 283 -15.71 -3.60 3.74
CA TRP A 283 -14.58 -3.56 2.80
C TRP A 283 -13.35 -4.19 3.45
N SER A 284 -12.58 -4.92 2.63
CA SER A 284 -11.17 -5.15 2.93
C SER A 284 -10.43 -3.87 2.52
N SER A 285 -10.33 -2.93 3.45
CA SER A 285 -9.84 -1.57 3.17
C SER A 285 -8.32 -1.48 3.10
N GLU A 286 -7.65 -2.58 3.43
CA GLU A 286 -6.23 -2.87 3.17
C GLU A 286 -6.04 -4.39 3.13
N ASP A 287 -5.42 -4.91 2.06
CA ASP A 287 -5.17 -6.34 1.85
C ASP A 287 -3.93 -6.51 0.95
N TYR A 288 -3.65 -7.74 0.50
CA TYR A 288 -2.51 -8.07 -0.36
C TYR A 288 -1.15 -8.04 0.36
N SER A 289 -0.43 -6.91 0.37
CA SER A 289 0.89 -6.73 1.00
C SER A 289 1.88 -7.87 0.74
N THR A 290 1.83 -8.48 -0.44
CA THR A 290 2.60 -9.69 -0.76
C THR A 290 3.49 -9.38 -1.96
N TYR A 291 4.69 -9.99 -1.99
CA TYR A 291 5.64 -9.79 -3.08
C TYR A 291 4.97 -10.05 -4.42
N ASN A 292 5.22 -9.19 -5.40
CA ASN A 292 4.43 -9.15 -6.63
C ASN A 292 4.84 -10.13 -7.71
N ASP A 293 5.34 -11.29 -7.29
CA ASP A 293 5.57 -12.43 -8.18
C ASP A 293 4.25 -13.15 -8.52
N ASP A 294 4.38 -14.30 -9.17
CA ASP A 294 3.23 -15.14 -9.54
C ASP A 294 2.49 -15.70 -8.30
N VAL A 295 3.16 -15.91 -7.16
CA VAL A 295 2.51 -16.33 -5.90
C VAL A 295 1.68 -15.18 -5.32
N GLY A 296 2.22 -13.96 -5.33
CA GLY A 296 1.48 -12.74 -4.99
C GLY A 296 0.26 -12.54 -5.89
N GLY A 297 0.41 -12.72 -7.20
CA GLY A 297 -0.71 -12.69 -8.13
C GLY A 297 -1.77 -13.74 -7.84
N GLY A 298 -1.38 -14.95 -7.43
CA GLY A 298 -2.29 -16.00 -6.99
C GLY A 298 -3.02 -15.65 -5.69
N CYS A 299 -2.31 -15.08 -4.71
CA CYS A 299 -2.91 -14.53 -3.49
C CYS A 299 -4.00 -13.50 -3.85
N TRP A 300 -3.67 -12.54 -4.71
CA TRP A 300 -4.59 -11.49 -5.13
C TRP A 300 -5.82 -12.05 -5.87
N ALA A 301 -5.62 -13.01 -6.79
CA ALA A 301 -6.71 -13.62 -7.54
C ALA A 301 -7.72 -14.31 -6.61
N ARG A 302 -7.21 -15.05 -5.62
CA ARG A 302 -8.02 -15.77 -4.64
C ARG A 302 -8.84 -14.81 -3.78
N ILE A 303 -8.21 -13.81 -3.18
CA ILE A 303 -8.90 -12.93 -2.21
C ILE A 303 -9.89 -11.97 -2.88
N LEU A 304 -9.67 -11.56 -4.13
CA LEU A 304 -10.62 -10.74 -4.87
C LEU A 304 -12.01 -11.40 -5.00
N ASN A 305 -12.05 -12.72 -5.23
CA ASN A 305 -13.31 -13.46 -5.21
C ASN A 305 -13.77 -13.75 -3.77
N GLN A 306 -12.87 -14.32 -2.97
CA GLN A 306 -13.26 -14.94 -1.71
C GLN A 306 -13.60 -13.93 -0.61
N ASN A 307 -13.12 -12.69 -0.68
CA ASN A 307 -13.54 -11.62 0.23
C ASN A 307 -15.08 -11.41 0.17
N TYR A 308 -15.69 -11.50 -1.02
CA TYR A 308 -17.15 -11.43 -1.13
C TYR A 308 -17.82 -12.77 -0.78
N VAL A 309 -17.29 -13.89 -1.29
CA VAL A 309 -17.89 -15.22 -1.09
C VAL A 309 -17.98 -15.59 0.39
N ASN A 310 -16.89 -15.37 1.15
CA ASN A 310 -16.79 -15.76 2.56
C ASN A 310 -17.24 -14.62 3.49
N GLY A 311 -16.77 -13.39 3.22
CA GLY A 311 -16.90 -12.25 4.13
C GLY A 311 -17.96 -11.23 3.75
N ARG A 312 -18.66 -11.39 2.62
CA ARG A 312 -19.60 -10.39 2.07
C ARG A 312 -18.97 -9.01 1.85
N MET A 313 -17.66 -8.96 1.68
CA MET A 313 -16.94 -7.72 1.44
C MET A 313 -17.09 -7.27 0.00
N THR A 314 -17.34 -5.98 -0.19
CA THR A 314 -17.81 -5.40 -1.46
C THR A 314 -16.78 -4.50 -2.14
N ALA A 315 -15.67 -4.24 -1.46
CA ALA A 315 -14.44 -3.70 -2.03
C ALA A 315 -13.23 -4.38 -1.38
N THR A 316 -12.14 -4.44 -2.14
CA THR A 316 -10.82 -4.89 -1.69
C THR A 316 -9.77 -3.90 -2.21
N ILE A 317 -8.92 -3.39 -1.33
CA ILE A 317 -7.90 -2.39 -1.64
C ILE A 317 -6.52 -2.98 -1.34
N SER A 318 -5.64 -3.02 -2.35
CA SER A 318 -4.28 -3.53 -2.19
C SER A 318 -3.38 -2.50 -1.49
N TRP A 319 -2.69 -2.90 -0.43
CA TRP A 319 -1.44 -2.25 -0.03
C TRP A 319 -0.28 -3.00 -0.70
N ASN A 320 0.52 -2.39 -1.57
CA ASN A 320 0.41 -1.01 -2.08
C ASN A 320 0.06 -0.95 -3.59
N LEU A 321 -0.24 0.26 -4.07
CA LEU A 321 -0.60 0.54 -5.45
C LEU A 321 0.52 0.13 -6.41
N ILE A 322 1.74 0.53 -6.07
CA ILE A 322 2.95 0.37 -6.88
C ILE A 322 4.16 0.33 -5.96
N ALA A 323 5.11 -0.55 -6.26
CA ALA A 323 6.41 -0.56 -5.60
C ALA A 323 7.34 0.47 -6.26
N SER A 324 7.30 1.71 -5.75
CA SER A 324 8.16 2.82 -6.15
C SER A 324 8.90 3.39 -4.95
N TYR A 325 9.61 2.51 -4.24
CA TYR A 325 10.48 2.76 -3.10
C TYR A 325 11.65 1.79 -3.20
N TYR A 326 12.76 2.03 -2.49
CA TYR A 326 13.92 1.13 -2.56
C TYR A 326 13.55 -0.29 -2.08
N GLU A 327 13.89 -1.32 -2.87
CA GLU A 327 13.52 -2.72 -2.56
C GLU A 327 14.04 -3.20 -1.19
N ASP A 328 15.20 -2.72 -0.72
CA ASP A 328 15.78 -3.07 0.58
C ASP A 328 15.11 -2.38 1.79
N LEU A 329 14.08 -1.53 1.56
CA LEU A 329 13.17 -1.07 2.61
C LEU A 329 12.21 -2.18 3.04
N SER A 330 11.27 -1.85 3.93
CA SER A 330 10.34 -2.85 4.43
C SER A 330 9.44 -3.30 3.27
N PHE A 331 9.07 -4.58 3.23
CA PHE A 331 8.09 -5.07 2.24
C PHE A 331 8.43 -4.72 0.77
N GLY A 332 9.72 -4.77 0.39
CA GLY A 332 10.18 -4.54 -0.98
C GLY A 332 9.34 -5.27 -2.02
N ARG A 333 8.94 -4.55 -3.08
CA ARG A 333 8.13 -5.09 -4.19
C ARG A 333 6.76 -5.68 -3.82
N ASN A 334 6.09 -5.14 -2.80
CA ASN A 334 4.73 -5.54 -2.41
C ASN A 334 3.60 -4.71 -3.07
N GLY A 335 3.87 -4.11 -4.23
CA GLY A 335 2.88 -3.35 -5.01
C GLY A 335 2.26 -4.13 -6.17
N LEU A 336 1.13 -3.67 -6.75
CA LEU A 336 0.52 -4.36 -7.90
C LEU A 336 1.46 -4.47 -9.12
N MET A 337 2.41 -3.54 -9.24
CA MET A 337 3.51 -3.53 -10.21
C MET A 337 4.76 -2.89 -9.59
N THR A 338 5.90 -2.94 -10.28
CA THR A 338 7.18 -2.37 -9.80
C THR A 338 7.67 -1.24 -10.70
N ALA A 339 8.06 -0.11 -10.10
CA ALA A 339 8.71 1.02 -10.77
C ALA A 339 9.62 1.76 -9.78
N GLU A 340 10.75 1.14 -9.43
CA GLU A 340 11.68 1.61 -8.40
C GLU A 340 13.02 2.15 -8.95
N GLU A 341 13.11 2.35 -10.27
CA GLU A 341 14.32 2.80 -10.97
C GLU A 341 14.05 4.00 -11.90
N PRO A 342 13.70 5.18 -11.36
CA PRO A 342 13.48 6.38 -12.18
C PRO A 342 14.72 6.78 -13.01
N TRP A 343 15.92 6.48 -12.53
CA TRP A 343 17.19 6.73 -13.23
C TRP A 343 17.39 5.89 -14.49
N SER A 344 16.80 4.69 -14.56
CA SER A 344 16.87 3.82 -15.74
C SER A 344 15.63 3.93 -16.63
N GLY A 345 14.48 4.26 -16.03
CA GLY A 345 13.17 4.20 -16.67
C GLY A 345 12.58 2.77 -16.73
N SER A 346 13.26 1.79 -16.14
CA SER A 346 12.80 0.40 -16.09
C SER A 346 11.57 0.26 -15.18
N TYR A 347 10.59 -0.54 -15.59
CA TYR A 347 9.44 -0.91 -14.76
C TYR A 347 8.95 -2.30 -15.14
N ALA A 348 8.26 -2.99 -14.23
CA ALA A 348 7.73 -4.32 -14.45
C ALA A 348 6.20 -4.33 -14.28
N VAL A 349 5.48 -4.74 -15.33
CA VAL A 349 4.02 -4.96 -15.28
C VAL A 349 3.75 -6.38 -14.84
N GLU A 350 3.60 -6.55 -13.53
CA GLU A 350 3.53 -7.86 -12.89
C GLU A 350 2.16 -8.53 -12.98
N SER A 351 2.10 -9.79 -12.57
CA SER A 351 0.86 -10.59 -12.60
C SER A 351 -0.35 -9.91 -11.91
N PRO A 352 -0.22 -9.21 -10.76
CA PRO A 352 -1.38 -8.60 -10.08
C PRO A 352 -2.12 -7.55 -10.90
N ILE A 353 -1.46 -6.84 -11.83
CA ILE A 353 -2.12 -5.91 -12.77
C ILE A 353 -3.18 -6.63 -13.60
N TRP A 354 -2.81 -7.78 -14.16
CA TRP A 354 -3.68 -8.56 -15.04
C TRP A 354 -4.77 -9.30 -14.26
N ILE A 355 -4.47 -9.73 -13.04
CA ILE A 355 -5.46 -10.29 -12.13
C ILE A 355 -6.50 -9.25 -11.72
N THR A 356 -6.09 -8.02 -11.46
CA THR A 356 -7.01 -6.91 -11.19
C THR A 356 -7.94 -6.67 -12.39
N ALA A 357 -7.39 -6.70 -13.61
CA ALA A 357 -8.14 -6.49 -14.86
C ALA A 357 -9.27 -7.51 -15.09
N HIS A 358 -9.15 -8.75 -14.57
CA HIS A 358 -10.21 -9.76 -14.62
C HIS A 358 -11.51 -9.33 -13.94
N THR A 359 -11.44 -8.37 -13.01
CA THR A 359 -12.62 -7.78 -12.34
C THR A 359 -12.92 -6.39 -12.87
N THR A 360 -11.94 -5.49 -12.84
CA THR A 360 -12.17 -4.04 -13.02
C THR A 360 -12.55 -3.63 -14.44
N GLN A 361 -12.13 -4.38 -15.47
CA GLN A 361 -12.54 -4.11 -16.85
C GLN A 361 -13.98 -4.56 -17.14
N PHE A 362 -14.59 -5.38 -16.28
CA PHE A 362 -15.84 -6.08 -16.57
C PHE A 362 -16.94 -5.92 -15.51
N ALA A 363 -16.65 -5.25 -14.40
CA ALA A 363 -17.63 -4.81 -13.40
C ALA A 363 -17.25 -3.40 -12.97
N GLN A 364 -18.22 -2.56 -12.58
CA GLN A 364 -17.97 -1.18 -12.12
C GLN A 364 -18.66 -0.94 -10.76
N PRO A 365 -18.17 -0.02 -9.92
CA PRO A 365 -18.89 0.38 -8.71
C PRO A 365 -20.35 0.70 -9.02
N GLY A 366 -21.27 0.14 -8.22
CA GLY A 366 -22.70 0.24 -8.46
C GLY A 366 -23.34 -1.00 -9.10
N TRP A 367 -22.54 -1.89 -9.71
CA TRP A 367 -23.00 -3.23 -10.10
C TRP A 367 -23.40 -4.03 -8.86
N THR A 368 -24.16 -5.11 -9.03
CA THR A 368 -24.59 -5.94 -7.91
C THR A 368 -24.16 -7.37 -8.13
N TYR A 369 -23.64 -8.01 -7.09
CA TYR A 369 -23.37 -9.45 -7.10
C TYR A 369 -24.68 -10.23 -7.21
N LEU A 370 -24.65 -11.41 -7.83
CA LEU A 370 -25.73 -12.38 -7.70
C LEU A 370 -25.71 -13.02 -6.31
N GLN A 371 -26.84 -13.59 -5.88
CA GLN A 371 -26.86 -14.41 -4.66
C GLN A 371 -26.20 -15.78 -4.87
N THR A 372 -26.14 -16.24 -6.12
CA THR A 372 -25.60 -17.53 -6.53
C THR A 372 -24.09 -17.47 -6.81
N VAL A 373 -23.31 -17.10 -5.80
CA VAL A 373 -21.83 -17.13 -5.82
C VAL A 373 -21.34 -18.19 -4.83
N GLY A 374 -20.12 -18.70 -4.97
CA GLY A 374 -19.64 -19.74 -4.06
C GLY A 374 -18.29 -20.35 -4.40
N HIS A 375 -17.98 -21.43 -3.67
CA HIS A 375 -16.83 -22.29 -3.92
C HIS A 375 -17.16 -23.35 -4.98
N LEU A 376 -16.12 -23.79 -5.70
CA LEU A 376 -16.16 -24.94 -6.59
C LEU A 376 -15.93 -26.23 -5.78
N LEU A 377 -16.48 -27.36 -6.22
CA LEU A 377 -16.42 -28.62 -5.46
C LEU A 377 -14.98 -29.11 -5.26
N HIS A 378 -14.15 -29.01 -6.29
CA HIS A 378 -12.77 -29.47 -6.28
C HIS A 378 -11.76 -28.34 -6.02
N GLY A 379 -12.20 -27.28 -5.32
CA GLY A 379 -11.37 -26.13 -4.95
C GLY A 379 -11.40 -24.99 -5.96
N GLY A 380 -11.18 -23.77 -5.47
CA GLY A 380 -11.42 -22.52 -6.21
C GLY A 380 -12.80 -21.92 -5.92
N SER A 381 -13.08 -20.76 -6.50
CA SER A 381 -14.32 -20.02 -6.27
C SER A 381 -14.80 -19.26 -7.51
N TYR A 382 -16.07 -18.89 -7.51
CA TYR A 382 -16.65 -18.04 -8.55
C TYR A 382 -17.57 -16.96 -7.97
N VAL A 383 -17.53 -15.80 -8.60
CA VAL A 383 -18.47 -14.70 -8.38
C VAL A 383 -19.14 -14.31 -9.69
N ALA A 384 -20.35 -13.76 -9.59
CA ALA A 384 -21.08 -13.25 -10.74
C ALA A 384 -21.73 -11.91 -10.38
N LEU A 385 -21.67 -10.95 -11.31
CA LEU A 385 -22.17 -9.59 -11.14
C LEU A 385 -23.00 -9.16 -12.35
N THR A 386 -23.95 -8.27 -12.11
CA THR A 386 -24.78 -7.64 -13.14
C THR A 386 -24.93 -6.14 -12.90
N ASP A 387 -25.10 -5.39 -13.97
CA ASP A 387 -25.46 -3.96 -13.93
C ASP A 387 -26.98 -3.72 -13.84
N GLY A 388 -27.79 -4.79 -13.86
CA GLY A 388 -29.26 -4.71 -13.91
C GLY A 388 -29.81 -4.23 -15.27
N LYS A 389 -28.97 -4.07 -16.28
CA LYS A 389 -29.33 -3.65 -17.65
C LYS A 389 -29.09 -4.75 -18.68
N GLY A 390 -28.86 -5.97 -18.21
CA GLY A 390 -28.66 -7.16 -19.04
C GLY A 390 -27.20 -7.60 -19.18
N ASN A 391 -26.23 -6.85 -18.62
CA ASN A 391 -24.86 -7.35 -18.59
C ASN A 391 -24.66 -8.37 -17.48
N LEU A 392 -23.84 -9.38 -17.77
CA LEU A 392 -23.41 -10.41 -16.84
C LEU A 392 -21.89 -10.54 -16.93
N THR A 393 -21.23 -10.59 -15.78
CA THR A 393 -19.80 -10.91 -15.65
C THR A 393 -19.64 -12.01 -14.61
N VAL A 394 -18.94 -13.08 -14.97
CA VAL A 394 -18.63 -14.22 -14.11
C VAL A 394 -17.11 -14.33 -14.01
N ILE A 395 -16.58 -14.37 -12.79
CA ILE A 395 -15.14 -14.42 -12.53
C ILE A 395 -14.88 -15.69 -11.71
N ILE A 396 -13.99 -16.54 -12.22
CA ILE A 396 -13.68 -17.86 -11.65
C ILE A 396 -12.18 -17.92 -11.38
N GLU A 397 -11.79 -18.41 -10.21
CA GLU A 397 -10.40 -18.65 -9.83
C GLU A 397 -10.22 -20.07 -9.27
N THR A 398 -9.10 -20.72 -9.58
CA THR A 398 -8.73 -22.06 -9.11
C THR A 398 -7.34 -22.08 -8.47
N MET A 399 -7.02 -21.06 -7.67
CA MET A 399 -5.69 -20.88 -7.10
C MET A 399 -5.37 -22.00 -6.11
N THR A 400 -4.25 -22.69 -6.30
CA THR A 400 -3.76 -23.69 -5.34
C THR A 400 -3.21 -23.04 -4.09
N HIS A 401 -3.19 -23.78 -2.98
CA HIS A 401 -2.71 -23.29 -1.69
C HIS A 401 -1.29 -22.71 -1.77
N ASP A 402 -0.31 -23.51 -2.20
CA ASP A 402 1.11 -23.15 -2.18
C ASP A 402 1.46 -22.00 -3.14
N HIS A 403 0.61 -21.77 -4.14
CA HIS A 403 0.78 -20.73 -5.15
C HIS A 403 -0.10 -19.49 -4.91
N SER A 404 -0.76 -19.39 -3.76
CA SER A 404 -1.62 -18.25 -3.43
C SER A 404 -1.55 -17.81 -1.97
N VAL A 405 -0.42 -18.10 -1.31
CA VAL A 405 -0.19 -17.67 0.06
C VAL A 405 0.03 -16.15 0.08
N CYS A 406 -0.84 -15.45 0.81
CA CYS A 406 -0.62 -14.05 1.16
C CYS A 406 0.28 -13.96 2.40
N ILE A 407 0.96 -12.83 2.60
CA ILE A 407 1.74 -12.63 3.83
C ILE A 407 0.88 -12.68 5.11
N ARG A 408 -0.39 -12.26 5.02
CA ARG A 408 -1.33 -12.16 6.14
C ARG A 408 -2.75 -12.52 5.70
N PRO A 409 -3.53 -13.23 6.54
CA PRO A 409 -3.08 -14.12 7.62
C PRO A 409 -2.45 -15.42 7.08
N PRO A 410 -1.91 -16.29 7.96
CA PRO A 410 -1.59 -17.66 7.59
C PRO A 410 -2.78 -18.36 6.93
N LEU A 411 -2.53 -19.01 5.80
CA LEU A 411 -3.54 -19.71 5.01
C LEU A 411 -3.56 -21.20 5.43
N PRO A 412 -4.69 -21.74 5.91
CA PRO A 412 -4.79 -23.18 6.17
C PRO A 412 -4.71 -23.98 4.86
N PRO A 413 -4.17 -25.20 4.89
CA PRO A 413 -4.03 -26.03 3.69
C PRO A 413 -5.39 -26.41 3.09
N PHE A 414 -5.49 -26.35 1.77
CA PHE A 414 -6.63 -26.83 0.99
C PHE A 414 -6.15 -27.44 -0.34
N ASN A 415 -6.98 -28.29 -0.94
CA ASN A 415 -6.66 -28.95 -2.20
C ASN A 415 -7.45 -28.33 -3.36
N VAL A 416 -6.79 -28.25 -4.51
CA VAL A 416 -7.42 -27.90 -5.79
C VAL A 416 -7.05 -28.96 -6.83
N SER A 417 -8.03 -29.45 -7.57
CA SER A 417 -7.81 -30.40 -8.67
C SER A 417 -8.57 -30.00 -9.93
N SER A 418 -8.13 -30.53 -11.08
CA SER A 418 -8.85 -30.37 -12.35
C SER A 418 -10.30 -30.82 -12.21
N GLN A 419 -11.23 -30.04 -12.77
CA GLN A 419 -12.68 -30.29 -12.68
C GLN A 419 -13.43 -29.71 -13.88
N ASN A 420 -14.52 -30.37 -14.27
CA ASN A 420 -15.46 -29.84 -15.27
C ASN A 420 -16.60 -29.10 -14.55
N ALA A 421 -16.61 -27.77 -14.64
CA ALA A 421 -17.65 -26.93 -14.05
C ALA A 421 -18.66 -26.51 -15.12
N THR A 422 -19.93 -26.87 -14.92
CA THR A 422 -21.05 -26.49 -15.78
C THR A 422 -21.86 -25.38 -15.13
N PHE A 423 -22.00 -24.25 -15.80
CA PHE A 423 -22.79 -23.12 -15.33
C PHE A 423 -24.11 -23.04 -16.10
N GLN A 424 -25.23 -23.06 -15.37
CA GLN A 424 -26.58 -22.89 -15.89
C GLN A 424 -27.01 -21.43 -15.73
N LEU A 425 -27.23 -20.74 -16.84
CA LEU A 425 -27.80 -19.40 -16.89
C LEU A 425 -29.33 -19.51 -16.75
N LYS A 426 -29.86 -18.92 -15.68
CA LYS A 426 -31.30 -18.82 -15.44
C LYS A 426 -31.72 -17.36 -15.41
N GLY A 427 -32.96 -17.11 -14.99
CA GLY A 427 -33.45 -15.75 -14.85
C GLY A 427 -33.42 -14.95 -16.14
N SER A 428 -32.96 -13.70 -16.06
CA SER A 428 -32.76 -12.83 -17.23
C SER A 428 -31.62 -13.29 -18.14
N PHE A 429 -30.67 -14.07 -17.62
CA PHE A 429 -29.46 -14.51 -18.34
C PHE A 429 -29.67 -15.76 -19.20
N GLY A 430 -30.77 -16.51 -19.00
CA GLY A 430 -30.99 -17.80 -19.68
C GLY A 430 -31.13 -17.74 -21.20
N SER A 431 -31.26 -16.52 -21.76
CA SER A 431 -31.34 -16.29 -23.22
C SER A 431 -30.04 -15.71 -23.82
N LEU A 432 -28.99 -15.53 -23.01
CA LEU A 432 -27.71 -15.01 -23.50
C LEU A 432 -27.12 -15.97 -24.54
N PRO A 433 -26.81 -15.50 -25.77
CA PRO A 433 -26.35 -16.39 -26.84
C PRO A 433 -24.83 -16.64 -26.79
N VAL A 434 -24.07 -15.71 -26.20
CA VAL A 434 -22.61 -15.73 -26.23
C VAL A 434 -22.02 -14.98 -25.04
N LEU A 435 -20.86 -15.43 -24.55
CA LEU A 435 -20.02 -14.71 -23.58
C LEU A 435 -18.60 -14.54 -24.14
N GLN A 436 -18.01 -13.36 -23.96
CA GLN A 436 -16.58 -13.14 -24.14
C GLN A 436 -15.81 -13.91 -23.06
N VAL A 437 -14.61 -14.39 -23.38
CA VAL A 437 -13.80 -15.18 -22.45
C VAL A 437 -12.40 -14.59 -22.34
N TRP A 438 -12.01 -14.23 -21.13
CA TRP A 438 -10.66 -13.80 -20.78
C TRP A 438 -10.03 -14.82 -19.83
N HIS A 439 -8.76 -15.15 -20.05
CA HIS A 439 -8.09 -16.23 -19.33
C HIS A 439 -6.67 -15.85 -18.89
N SER A 440 -6.34 -16.20 -17.66
CA SER A 440 -4.98 -16.17 -17.09
C SER A 440 -4.59 -17.54 -16.54
N LYS A 441 -3.33 -17.93 -16.75
CA LYS A 441 -2.72 -19.15 -16.22
C LYS A 441 -1.31 -18.85 -15.73
N PHE A 442 -1.02 -19.12 -14.47
CA PHE A 442 0.28 -18.83 -13.85
C PHE A 442 1.40 -19.82 -14.25
N ASP A 443 1.06 -21.05 -14.64
CA ASP A 443 2.00 -22.11 -15.07
C ASP A 443 3.34 -22.17 -14.29
N PHE A 444 3.24 -22.42 -12.98
CA PHE A 444 4.38 -22.61 -12.08
C PHE A 444 5.29 -23.80 -12.46
N LYS A 445 4.79 -24.74 -13.28
CA LYS A 445 5.54 -25.92 -13.71
C LYS A 445 6.55 -25.56 -14.80
N THR A 446 6.14 -24.83 -15.83
CA THR A 446 7.02 -24.47 -16.95
C THR A 446 7.60 -23.05 -16.84
N LYS A 447 7.10 -22.24 -15.90
CA LYS A 447 7.45 -20.82 -15.71
C LYS A 447 7.19 -19.98 -16.97
N LYS A 448 6.08 -20.27 -17.65
CA LYS A 448 5.61 -19.55 -18.83
C LYS A 448 4.15 -19.13 -18.65
N PRO A 449 3.89 -18.20 -17.70
CA PRO A 449 2.53 -17.74 -17.46
C PRO A 449 1.94 -17.09 -18.71
N THR A 450 0.63 -17.17 -18.84
CA THR A 450 -0.15 -16.45 -19.85
C THR A 450 -1.20 -15.64 -19.13
N PHE A 451 -1.05 -14.32 -19.09
CA PHE A 451 -1.99 -13.43 -18.40
C PHE A 451 -2.92 -12.70 -19.36
N PHE A 452 -4.19 -12.56 -18.95
CA PHE A 452 -5.23 -11.73 -19.57
C PHE A 452 -5.41 -11.93 -21.08
N LYS A 453 -5.41 -13.19 -21.52
CA LYS A 453 -5.58 -13.55 -22.92
C LYS A 453 -7.06 -13.61 -23.27
N HIS A 454 -7.47 -12.85 -24.29
CA HIS A 454 -8.80 -12.98 -24.89
C HIS A 454 -8.87 -14.27 -25.72
N LEU A 455 -9.83 -15.14 -25.38
CA LEU A 455 -10.10 -16.39 -26.07
C LEU A 455 -11.32 -16.25 -26.99
N SER A 456 -11.56 -17.26 -27.82
CA SER A 456 -12.76 -17.31 -28.66
C SER A 456 -14.03 -17.20 -27.80
N PRO A 457 -15.01 -16.36 -28.19
CA PRO A 457 -16.26 -16.23 -27.46
C PRO A 457 -16.98 -17.59 -27.32
N LEU A 458 -17.52 -17.84 -26.13
CA LEU A 458 -18.21 -19.07 -25.79
C LEU A 458 -19.68 -18.97 -26.18
N LYS A 459 -20.13 -19.86 -27.08
CA LYS A 459 -21.55 -19.97 -27.42
C LYS A 459 -22.29 -20.70 -26.31
N ILE A 460 -23.42 -20.14 -25.90
CA ILE A 460 -24.28 -20.75 -24.89
C ILE A 460 -25.24 -21.70 -25.59
N THR A 461 -25.31 -22.94 -25.10
CA THR A 461 -26.22 -23.98 -25.61
C THR A 461 -27.16 -24.41 -24.50
N ASP A 462 -28.46 -24.41 -24.77
CA ASP A 462 -29.49 -24.78 -23.79
C ASP A 462 -29.40 -24.00 -22.46
N GLY A 463 -29.01 -22.71 -22.55
CA GLY A 463 -28.85 -21.84 -21.38
C GLY A 463 -27.69 -22.24 -20.46
N ALA A 464 -26.74 -23.06 -20.90
CA ALA A 464 -25.61 -23.50 -20.10
C ALA A 464 -24.28 -23.48 -20.86
N PHE A 465 -23.19 -23.53 -20.11
CA PHE A 465 -21.84 -23.75 -20.63
C PHE A 465 -20.99 -24.57 -19.66
N THR A 466 -19.98 -25.27 -20.17
CA THR A 466 -19.05 -26.08 -19.37
C THR A 466 -17.62 -25.65 -19.64
N LEU A 467 -16.81 -25.53 -18.59
CA LEU A 467 -15.38 -25.27 -18.65
C LEU A 467 -14.62 -26.44 -18.00
N ASN A 468 -13.53 -26.86 -18.62
CA ASN A 468 -12.53 -27.68 -17.96
C ASN A 468 -11.56 -26.74 -17.23
N LEU A 469 -11.63 -26.72 -15.91
CA LEU A 469 -10.83 -25.84 -15.06
C LEU A 469 -9.62 -26.62 -14.57
N GLU A 470 -8.42 -26.12 -14.87
CA GLU A 470 -7.18 -26.64 -14.27
C GLU A 470 -6.77 -25.80 -13.06
N PRO A 471 -5.87 -26.29 -12.19
CA PRO A 471 -5.32 -25.49 -11.11
C PRO A 471 -4.54 -24.26 -11.60
N ASP A 472 -4.55 -23.20 -10.78
CA ASP A 472 -3.86 -21.92 -10.99
C ASP A 472 -4.32 -21.16 -12.26
N GLU A 473 -5.63 -21.17 -12.52
CA GLU A 473 -6.27 -20.44 -13.62
C GLU A 473 -7.27 -19.39 -13.11
N VAL A 474 -7.43 -18.32 -13.90
CA VAL A 474 -8.48 -17.30 -13.70
C VAL A 474 -9.22 -17.10 -15.02
N TYR A 475 -10.55 -17.17 -14.97
CA TYR A 475 -11.43 -16.91 -16.10
C TYR A 475 -12.35 -15.74 -15.81
N THR A 476 -12.55 -14.87 -16.80
CA THR A 476 -13.69 -13.93 -16.82
C THR A 476 -14.56 -14.22 -18.02
N LEU A 477 -15.82 -14.57 -17.79
CA LEU A 477 -16.85 -14.73 -18.81
C LEU A 477 -17.83 -13.57 -18.72
N THR A 478 -18.02 -12.83 -19.80
CA THR A 478 -18.80 -11.59 -19.72
C THR A 478 -19.52 -11.24 -21.02
N THR A 479 -20.62 -10.52 -20.91
CA THR A 479 -21.29 -9.88 -22.05
C THR A 479 -20.59 -8.58 -22.47
N VAL A 480 -19.74 -8.01 -21.61
CA VAL A 480 -19.00 -6.77 -21.86
C VAL A 480 -17.94 -7.01 -22.94
N THR A 481 -17.92 -6.15 -23.96
CA THR A 481 -17.05 -6.30 -25.15
C THR A 481 -15.89 -5.32 -25.19
N THR A 482 -15.73 -4.48 -24.15
CA THR A 482 -14.72 -3.41 -24.10
C THR A 482 -13.37 -3.85 -23.57
N GLY A 483 -13.26 -5.08 -23.05
CA GLY A 483 -12.01 -5.57 -22.47
C GLY A 483 -10.83 -5.50 -23.43
N GLN A 484 -9.67 -5.13 -22.91
CA GLN A 484 -8.45 -5.01 -23.69
C GLN A 484 -7.23 -5.26 -22.80
N LYS A 485 -6.28 -6.06 -23.32
CA LYS A 485 -4.93 -6.16 -22.76
C LYS A 485 -4.09 -5.00 -23.29
N GLY A 486 -3.95 -3.95 -22.50
CA GLY A 486 -3.09 -2.79 -22.81
C GLY A 486 -1.64 -3.20 -23.01
N SER A 487 -0.93 -2.51 -23.89
CA SER A 487 0.49 -2.78 -24.14
C SER A 487 1.20 -1.52 -24.59
N TYR A 488 2.40 -1.34 -24.03
CA TYR A 488 3.44 -0.45 -24.53
C TYR A 488 4.66 -1.27 -24.98
N PRO A 489 5.61 -0.67 -25.73
CA PRO A 489 6.92 -1.26 -25.93
C PRO A 489 7.60 -1.60 -24.60
N ALA A 490 8.53 -2.56 -24.61
CA ALA A 490 9.31 -2.88 -23.42
C ALA A 490 10.04 -1.63 -22.91
N PRO A 491 10.05 -1.38 -21.58
CA PRO A 491 10.85 -0.32 -21.00
C PRO A 491 12.35 -0.64 -21.10
N PRO A 492 13.23 0.32 -20.79
CA PRO A 492 14.65 0.09 -20.65
C PRO A 492 14.97 -1.07 -19.68
N ASP A 493 16.10 -1.71 -19.91
CA ASP A 493 16.63 -2.72 -18.99
C ASP A 493 16.95 -2.08 -17.63
N SER A 494 16.78 -2.87 -16.56
CA SER A 494 17.12 -2.45 -15.20
C SER A 494 18.61 -2.11 -15.08
N THR A 495 18.91 -1.04 -14.35
CA THR A 495 20.29 -0.65 -14.04
C THR A 495 20.41 -0.22 -12.58
N PRO A 496 21.52 -0.55 -11.89
CA PRO A 496 21.79 -0.05 -10.55
C PRO A 496 21.80 1.49 -10.49
N PHE A 497 21.62 2.05 -9.30
CA PHE A 497 21.72 3.50 -9.10
C PHE A 497 23.08 4.04 -9.59
N PRO A 498 23.13 5.24 -10.19
CA PRO A 498 24.38 5.83 -10.68
C PRO A 498 25.50 5.86 -9.63
N LYS A 499 26.65 5.24 -9.94
CA LYS A 499 27.85 5.30 -9.07
C LYS A 499 28.37 6.72 -8.82
N THR A 500 28.04 7.65 -9.70
CA THR A 500 28.30 9.07 -9.51
C THR A 500 26.98 9.82 -9.59
N TYR A 501 26.63 10.52 -8.52
CA TYR A 501 25.40 11.29 -8.41
C TYR A 501 25.70 12.65 -7.79
N LYS A 502 25.02 13.70 -8.26
CA LYS A 502 25.11 15.05 -7.73
C LYS A 502 23.75 15.73 -7.80
N ASP A 503 23.45 16.54 -6.79
CA ASP A 503 22.31 17.44 -6.78
C ASP A 503 22.72 18.73 -6.06
N ASP A 504 22.66 19.85 -6.76
CA ASP A 504 22.92 21.20 -6.25
C ASP A 504 21.63 21.89 -5.77
N PHE A 505 20.49 21.22 -5.90
CA PHE A 505 19.18 21.70 -5.53
C PHE A 505 18.76 23.04 -6.16
N ASP A 506 19.44 23.50 -7.22
CA ASP A 506 19.24 24.79 -7.90
C ASP A 506 17.96 24.82 -8.75
N VAL A 507 16.82 24.55 -8.13
CA VAL A 507 15.50 24.43 -8.77
C VAL A 507 14.58 25.53 -8.27
N ARG A 508 14.40 26.56 -9.09
CA ARG A 508 13.55 27.72 -8.74
C ARG A 508 12.07 27.38 -8.56
N ASN A 509 11.54 26.52 -9.41
CA ASN A 509 10.12 26.14 -9.43
C ASN A 509 10.02 24.62 -9.54
N PRO A 510 10.31 23.88 -8.46
CA PRO A 510 10.31 22.42 -8.53
C PRO A 510 8.87 21.93 -8.72
N HIS A 511 8.71 20.84 -9.49
CA HIS A 511 7.39 20.24 -9.73
C HIS A 511 6.82 19.52 -8.49
N PHE A 512 7.71 19.08 -7.60
CA PHE A 512 7.44 18.42 -6.33
C PHE A 512 8.24 19.13 -5.23
N THR A 513 7.83 19.02 -3.98
CA THR A 513 8.44 19.80 -2.88
C THR A 513 9.77 19.25 -2.38
N GLU A 514 10.17 18.05 -2.80
CA GLU A 514 11.41 17.39 -2.39
C GLU A 514 12.27 17.03 -3.62
N ALA A 515 13.59 16.99 -3.43
CA ALA A 515 14.55 16.59 -4.46
C ALA A 515 14.35 15.12 -4.89
N PRO A 516 14.66 14.73 -6.14
CA PRO A 516 14.50 13.35 -6.59
C PRO A 516 15.37 12.37 -5.78
N ASP A 517 14.94 11.11 -5.70
CA ASP A 517 15.66 9.97 -5.12
C ASP A 517 15.96 10.00 -3.61
N PHE A 518 15.93 11.16 -2.95
CA PHE A 518 15.91 11.24 -1.49
C PHE A 518 14.66 10.56 -0.95
N ALA A 519 14.81 9.69 0.05
CA ALA A 519 13.70 9.01 0.68
C ALA A 519 13.76 9.26 2.18
N ASP A 520 12.96 10.22 2.65
CA ASP A 520 12.88 10.61 4.04
C ASP A 520 12.38 9.44 4.91
N GLN A 521 13.16 9.07 5.95
CA GLN A 521 12.84 7.95 6.84
C GLN A 521 12.47 8.43 8.25
N THR A 522 12.82 9.65 8.63
CA THR A 522 12.34 10.37 9.81
C THR A 522 12.57 11.88 9.57
N GLY A 523 11.59 12.73 9.89
CA GLY A 523 11.60 14.14 9.49
C GLY A 523 11.15 14.32 8.04
N VAL A 524 11.11 15.55 7.56
CA VAL A 524 10.70 15.88 6.18
C VAL A 524 11.69 16.90 5.60
N PHE A 525 12.16 16.65 4.39
CA PHE A 525 13.16 17.45 3.69
C PHE A 525 12.50 18.09 2.45
N GLU A 526 12.59 19.41 2.32
CA GLU A 526 11.95 20.17 1.24
C GLU A 526 12.95 21.07 0.52
N TYR A 527 12.75 21.28 -0.79
CA TYR A 527 13.39 22.38 -1.49
C TYR A 527 13.10 23.70 -0.77
N TYR A 528 14.15 24.51 -0.57
CA TYR A 528 14.08 25.74 0.18
C TYR A 528 14.79 26.87 -0.58
N ILE A 529 14.15 28.04 -0.63
CA ILE A 529 14.69 29.24 -1.25
C ILE A 529 15.00 30.24 -0.15
N ASN A 530 16.29 30.50 0.10
CA ASN A 530 16.72 31.52 1.02
C ASN A 530 16.83 32.89 0.33
N LEU A 531 15.72 33.64 0.29
CA LEU A 531 15.67 34.97 -0.33
C LEU A 531 16.55 36.03 0.36
N THR A 532 17.08 35.73 1.55
CA THR A 532 17.92 36.64 2.33
C THR A 532 19.41 36.39 2.16
N ASP A 533 19.80 35.28 1.53
CA ASP A 533 21.19 34.97 1.21
C ASP A 533 21.50 35.43 -0.24
N PRO A 534 22.33 36.47 -0.45
CA PRO A 534 22.82 36.84 -1.78
C PRO A 534 24.02 35.99 -2.23
N GLY A 535 24.45 35.03 -1.42
CA GLY A 535 25.60 34.16 -1.62
C GLY A 535 25.30 32.92 -2.47
N PRO A 536 26.14 31.87 -2.37
CA PRO A 536 26.03 30.69 -3.24
C PRO A 536 24.88 29.73 -2.87
N HIS A 537 24.28 29.84 -1.68
CA HIS A 537 23.28 28.89 -1.16
C HIS A 537 21.85 29.46 -1.22
N VAL A 538 21.44 29.97 -2.38
CA VAL A 538 20.09 30.54 -2.57
C VAL A 538 19.03 29.43 -2.59
N PHE A 539 19.36 28.29 -3.19
CA PHE A 539 18.52 27.12 -3.27
C PHE A 539 19.21 25.99 -2.50
N THR A 540 18.45 25.31 -1.65
CA THR A 540 18.99 24.27 -0.75
C THR A 540 17.92 23.20 -0.52
N LEU A 541 18.30 22.08 0.07
CA LEU A 541 17.37 21.13 0.68
C LEU A 541 17.30 21.38 2.19
N ARG A 542 16.11 21.44 2.80
CA ARG A 542 15.93 21.81 4.20
C ARG A 542 15.06 20.82 4.96
N GLN A 543 15.52 20.37 6.13
CA GLN A 543 14.70 19.64 7.09
C GLN A 543 13.74 20.63 7.79
N VAL A 544 12.43 20.42 7.69
CA VAL A 544 11.41 21.39 8.12
C VAL A 544 10.66 21.02 9.41
N VAL A 545 10.67 19.77 9.83
CA VAL A 545 9.94 19.31 11.03
C VAL A 545 10.71 19.69 12.29
N THR A 546 10.07 20.49 13.16
CA THR A 546 10.70 21.05 14.38
C THR A 546 10.24 20.40 15.69
N GLN A 547 9.37 19.41 15.61
CA GLN A 547 8.88 18.66 16.75
C GLN A 547 8.52 17.25 16.31
N ARG A 548 8.67 16.28 17.20
CA ARG A 548 8.27 14.90 16.89
C ARG A 548 6.76 14.83 16.57
N PRO A 549 6.36 14.16 15.47
CA PRO A 549 4.96 13.91 15.15
C PRO A 549 4.24 13.05 16.19
N VAL A 550 2.91 12.97 16.09
CA VAL A 550 2.13 11.87 16.64
C VAL A 550 2.40 10.64 15.78
N THR A 551 3.31 9.78 16.22
CA THR A 551 3.95 8.79 15.35
C THR A 551 3.08 7.55 15.13
N TRP A 552 3.13 7.02 13.92
CA TRP A 552 2.62 5.68 13.61
C TRP A 552 3.70 4.64 13.91
N ALA A 553 4.84 4.71 13.23
CA ALA A 553 5.97 3.83 13.49
C ALA A 553 6.79 4.30 14.70
N ALA A 554 7.93 3.64 14.90
CA ALA A 554 8.92 3.99 15.89
C ALA A 554 10.02 4.89 15.30
N ASP A 555 9.65 6.05 14.74
CA ASP A 555 10.52 7.08 14.15
C ASP A 555 11.81 7.30 14.93
N ALA A 556 12.94 7.56 14.27
CA ALA A 556 14.19 7.84 14.97
C ALA A 556 14.11 9.10 15.85
N ASP A 557 15.04 9.24 16.80
CA ASP A 557 15.18 10.49 17.58
C ASP A 557 15.87 11.60 16.77
N GLN A 558 16.48 11.20 15.65
CA GLN A 558 17.20 11.99 14.65
C GLN A 558 16.33 12.04 13.38
N THR A 559 16.51 13.06 12.55
CA THR A 559 15.97 13.03 11.19
C THR A 559 16.98 12.40 10.23
N ILE A 560 16.50 11.77 9.17
CA ILE A 560 17.36 11.12 8.18
C ILE A 560 16.61 10.95 6.86
N SER A 561 17.28 11.28 5.75
CA SER A 561 16.87 10.96 4.39
C SER A 561 17.95 10.11 3.72
N ILE A 562 17.56 8.96 3.18
CA ILE A 562 18.47 8.01 2.52
C ILE A 562 18.41 8.17 1.00
N ILE A 563 19.49 7.80 0.31
CA ILE A 563 19.57 7.86 -1.16
C ILE A 563 20.61 6.87 -1.69
N GLY A 564 20.34 6.33 -2.88
CA GLY A 564 21.30 5.60 -3.71
C GLY A 564 21.09 4.09 -3.74
N ASP A 565 22.18 3.34 -3.84
CA ASP A 565 22.15 1.86 -3.92
C ASP A 565 22.51 1.24 -2.56
N HIS A 566 21.66 0.35 -2.05
CA HIS A 566 21.94 -0.35 -0.79
C HIS A 566 23.17 -1.26 -0.87
N SER A 567 23.55 -1.72 -2.06
CA SER A 567 24.69 -2.62 -2.27
C SER A 567 26.05 -1.92 -2.15
N TRP A 568 26.09 -0.59 -2.08
CA TRP A 568 27.35 0.16 -2.03
C TRP A 568 28.16 -0.11 -0.77
N GLN A 569 29.41 -0.53 -0.97
CA GLN A 569 30.37 -0.79 0.10
C GLN A 569 31.39 0.35 0.22
N ASN A 570 31.98 0.78 -0.89
CA ASN A 570 32.99 1.83 -0.91
C ASN A 570 32.37 3.07 -1.54
N LEU A 571 32.28 4.15 -0.76
CA LEU A 571 31.65 5.37 -1.20
C LEU A 571 32.28 6.60 -0.56
N THR A 572 32.24 7.71 -1.30
CA THR A 572 32.50 9.04 -0.79
C THR A 572 31.21 9.86 -0.89
N VAL A 573 30.79 10.44 0.23
CA VAL A 573 29.63 11.35 0.32
C VAL A 573 30.17 12.74 0.65
N THR A 574 29.74 13.74 -0.10
CA THR A 574 30.06 15.16 0.16
C THR A 574 28.78 15.96 0.18
N CYS A 575 28.66 16.90 1.12
CA CYS A 575 27.52 17.81 1.19
C CYS A 575 27.94 19.07 1.97
N ASP A 576 27.46 20.22 1.53
CA ASP A 576 27.48 21.44 2.30
C ASP A 576 26.34 21.40 3.33
N VAL A 577 26.61 21.81 4.56
CA VAL A 577 25.66 21.75 5.68
C VAL A 577 25.59 23.09 6.40
N TYR A 578 24.39 23.43 6.88
CA TYR A 578 24.14 24.66 7.63
C TYR A 578 23.28 24.38 8.87
N ILE A 579 23.91 24.55 10.03
CA ILE A 579 23.25 24.35 11.33
C ILE A 579 22.49 25.63 11.71
N GLU A 580 21.16 25.55 11.83
CA GLU A 580 20.35 26.71 12.22
C GLU A 580 20.25 26.88 13.74
N THR A 581 20.15 25.77 14.48
CA THR A 581 19.99 25.81 15.93
C THR A 581 21.28 26.17 16.63
N VAL A 582 21.28 27.33 17.30
CA VAL A 582 22.43 27.84 18.04
C VAL A 582 22.74 26.97 19.26
N LYS A 583 24.02 26.68 19.48
CA LYS A 583 24.62 25.89 20.59
C LYS A 583 24.28 24.40 20.63
N THR A 584 23.05 24.00 20.35
CA THR A 584 22.61 22.60 20.52
C THR A 584 22.38 21.85 19.23
N GLY A 585 22.41 22.53 18.07
CA GLY A 585 22.13 21.88 16.81
C GLY A 585 23.25 20.97 16.34
N GLY A 586 22.86 19.92 15.63
CA GLY A 586 23.79 18.95 15.04
C GLY A 586 23.27 18.39 13.73
N LEU A 587 24.18 18.14 12.80
CA LEU A 587 23.89 17.58 11.47
C LEU A 587 24.87 16.47 11.14
N PHE A 588 24.50 15.60 10.20
CA PHE A 588 25.39 14.57 9.71
C PHE A 588 25.23 14.30 8.22
N ILE A 589 26.31 13.76 7.65
CA ILE A 589 26.27 12.93 6.44
C ILE A 589 26.62 11.49 6.83
N ALA A 590 26.10 10.51 6.10
CA ALA A 590 26.35 9.11 6.37
C ALA A 590 26.51 8.26 5.10
N GLY A 591 27.15 7.11 5.27
CA GLY A 591 27.25 6.06 4.26
C GLY A 591 27.12 4.68 4.88
N ARG A 592 26.79 3.68 4.07
CA ARG A 592 26.45 2.32 4.50
C ARG A 592 25.27 2.28 5.47
N VAL A 593 24.26 3.12 5.27
CA VAL A 593 23.05 3.08 6.10
C VAL A 593 22.29 1.79 5.78
N ASP A 594 22.22 0.86 6.73
CA ASP A 594 21.77 -0.52 6.47
C ASP A 594 20.25 -0.74 6.57
N LYS A 595 19.53 0.18 7.22
CA LYS A 595 18.10 0.06 7.49
C LYS A 595 17.40 1.40 7.33
N GLY A 596 16.17 1.34 6.81
CA GLY A 596 15.19 2.42 6.82
C GLY A 596 13.83 1.89 7.29
N GLY A 597 12.77 2.54 6.83
CA GLY A 597 11.38 2.19 7.10
C GLY A 597 11.06 2.14 8.59
N GLU A 598 10.20 1.20 8.98
CA GLU A 598 9.86 0.93 10.38
C GLU A 598 11.08 0.63 11.27
N SER A 599 12.21 0.22 10.67
CA SER A 599 13.45 -0.12 11.37
C SER A 599 14.47 1.02 11.46
N VAL A 600 14.15 2.23 10.96
CA VAL A 600 15.06 3.38 10.86
C VAL A 600 15.76 3.71 12.19
N ARG A 601 15.07 3.60 13.33
CA ARG A 601 15.65 3.84 14.67
C ARG A 601 16.87 2.96 14.98
N ASN A 602 16.94 1.79 14.35
CA ASN A 602 18.02 0.82 14.54
C ASN A 602 19.05 0.85 13.41
N ALA A 603 19.01 1.86 12.54
CA ALA A 603 19.94 2.00 11.43
C ALA A 603 21.39 2.10 11.93
N LYS A 604 22.25 1.30 11.30
CA LYS A 604 23.69 1.32 11.44
C LYS A 604 24.31 1.82 10.15
N GLY A 605 25.58 2.20 10.23
CA GLY A 605 26.31 2.83 9.14
C GLY A 605 27.48 3.61 9.69
N VAL A 606 28.07 4.49 8.89
CA VAL A 606 29.08 5.44 9.35
C VAL A 606 28.46 6.83 9.30
N PHE A 607 28.15 7.39 10.45
CA PHE A 607 27.53 8.71 10.58
C PHE A 607 28.57 9.72 11.02
N TYR A 608 28.83 10.74 10.20
CA TYR A 608 29.77 11.83 10.50
C TYR A 608 28.99 13.08 10.91
N TRP A 609 28.97 13.33 12.23
CA TRP A 609 28.24 14.40 12.89
C TRP A 609 29.12 15.63 13.11
N VAL A 610 28.56 16.81 12.92
CA VAL A 610 29.12 18.09 13.38
C VAL A 610 28.08 18.87 14.18
N TYR A 611 28.53 19.59 15.20
CA TYR A 611 27.67 20.27 16.16
C TYR A 611 27.96 21.77 16.24
N ALA A 612 26.95 22.54 16.63
CA ALA A 612 27.04 24.00 16.79
C ALA A 612 27.95 24.45 17.95
N ASP A 613 28.34 23.53 18.84
CA ASP A 613 29.27 23.78 19.94
C ASP A 613 30.75 23.64 19.56
N GLY A 614 31.03 23.33 18.28
CA GLY A 614 32.38 23.17 17.76
C GLY A 614 32.97 21.78 17.93
N THR A 615 32.14 20.76 18.18
CA THR A 615 32.55 19.35 18.25
C THR A 615 32.11 18.54 17.02
N TYR A 616 32.73 17.38 16.82
CA TYR A 616 32.28 16.34 15.89
C TYR A 616 32.20 14.97 16.57
N LYS A 617 31.39 14.08 15.99
CA LYS A 617 31.37 12.65 16.30
C LYS A 617 31.33 11.82 15.04
N VAL A 618 31.85 10.60 15.13
CA VAL A 618 31.67 9.55 14.13
C VAL A 618 31.05 8.37 14.86
N THR A 619 29.88 7.92 14.41
CA THR A 619 29.15 6.84 15.09
C THR A 619 28.85 5.70 14.14
N ASN A 620 28.65 4.51 14.71
CA ASN A 620 28.31 3.31 13.96
C ASN A 620 26.79 3.01 13.91
N ASP A 621 26.01 3.87 14.53
CA ASP A 621 24.55 3.79 14.63
C ASP A 621 23.95 5.20 14.66
N LEU A 622 22.73 5.32 14.14
CA LEU A 622 21.98 6.57 14.05
C LEU A 622 21.71 7.17 15.43
N SER A 623 21.46 6.33 16.44
CA SER A 623 21.19 6.76 17.82
C SER A 623 22.41 7.36 18.55
N GLY A 624 23.58 7.33 17.90
CA GLY A 624 24.81 7.92 18.41
C GLY A 624 25.42 7.21 19.63
N LYS A 625 25.06 5.94 19.89
CA LYS A 625 25.52 5.18 21.06
C LYS A 625 26.91 4.60 20.88
N THR A 626 27.24 4.17 19.67
CA THR A 626 28.53 3.55 19.33
C THR A 626 29.44 4.60 18.70
N VAL A 627 30.20 5.32 19.53
CA VAL A 627 31.15 6.34 19.06
C VAL A 627 32.43 5.67 18.59
N LEU A 628 32.81 5.93 17.34
CA LEU A 628 34.04 5.45 16.72
C LEU A 628 35.17 6.48 16.79
N ALA A 629 34.82 7.77 16.72
CA ALA A 629 35.74 8.89 16.92
C ALA A 629 34.95 10.13 17.37
N GLU A 630 35.60 11.04 18.10
CA GLU A 630 35.03 12.34 18.47
C GLU A 630 36.15 13.35 18.72
N GLY A 631 35.83 14.64 18.64
CA GLY A 631 36.82 15.70 18.86
C GLY A 631 36.28 17.09 18.57
N LEU A 632 37.19 18.04 18.38
CA LEU A 632 36.87 19.42 18.04
C LEU A 632 36.85 19.61 16.52
N SER A 633 35.79 20.23 16.00
CA SER A 633 35.62 20.61 14.59
C SER A 633 35.73 22.12 14.39
N GLY A 634 35.37 22.92 15.39
CA GLY A 634 35.24 24.38 15.26
C GLY A 634 34.00 24.84 14.50
N THR A 635 33.08 23.92 14.15
CA THR A 635 31.79 24.23 13.51
C THR A 635 30.89 25.05 14.42
N ARG A 636 30.02 25.88 13.82
CA ARG A 636 29.08 26.72 14.57
C ARG A 636 27.79 26.92 13.78
N ALA A 637 26.72 27.26 14.49
CA ALA A 637 25.46 27.64 13.84
C ALA A 637 25.63 28.92 13.00
N GLY A 638 24.85 29.02 11.93
CA GLY A 638 24.84 30.19 11.05
C GLY A 638 26.02 30.28 10.08
N VAL A 639 26.74 29.18 9.86
CA VAL A 639 27.88 29.11 8.92
C VAL A 639 27.78 27.82 8.10
N TRP A 640 27.97 27.96 6.79
CA TRP A 640 28.09 26.83 5.87
C TRP A 640 29.43 26.13 6.01
N HIS A 641 29.40 24.80 6.02
CA HIS A 641 30.58 23.95 6.06
C HIS A 641 30.44 22.82 5.04
N THR A 642 31.54 22.43 4.39
CA THR A 642 31.55 21.27 3.49
C THR A 642 32.04 20.04 4.25
N LEU A 643 31.19 19.02 4.36
CA LEU A 643 31.56 17.73 4.91
C LEU A 643 31.88 16.74 3.80
N THR A 644 32.95 15.98 3.95
CA THR A 644 33.23 14.81 3.09
C THR A 644 33.50 13.60 3.96
N LEU A 645 32.77 12.51 3.72
CA LEU A 645 32.95 11.20 4.33
C LEU A 645 33.40 10.21 3.25
N THR A 646 34.56 9.58 3.45
CA THR A 646 35.06 8.50 2.57
C THR A 646 35.13 7.20 3.35
N ILE A 647 34.52 6.14 2.82
CA ILE A 647 34.55 4.79 3.37
C ILE A 647 35.19 3.85 2.35
N GLU A 648 36.30 3.19 2.72
CA GLU A 648 37.02 2.26 1.87
C GLU A 648 37.45 1.02 2.66
N GLY A 649 36.89 -0.14 2.29
CA GLY A 649 37.10 -1.40 3.02
C GLY A 649 36.58 -1.31 4.46
N GLN A 650 37.47 -1.39 5.45
CA GLN A 650 37.14 -1.30 6.88
C GLN A 650 37.50 0.05 7.49
N TYR A 651 37.90 1.03 6.68
CA TYR A 651 38.36 2.33 7.16
C TYR A 651 37.45 3.44 6.66
N ALA A 652 37.18 4.39 7.56
CA ALA A 652 36.54 5.64 7.21
C ALA A 652 37.45 6.84 7.53
N SER A 653 37.26 7.93 6.78
CA SER A 653 37.90 9.22 7.02
C SER A 653 36.93 10.36 6.72
N GLY A 654 37.11 11.49 7.41
CA GLY A 654 36.28 12.67 7.25
C GLY A 654 37.09 13.94 7.04
N MET A 655 36.58 14.81 6.17
CA MET A 655 37.11 16.14 5.92
C MET A 655 36.08 17.20 6.31
N LEU A 656 36.57 18.37 6.71
CA LEU A 656 35.80 19.57 6.97
C LEU A 656 36.42 20.70 6.15
N ASP A 657 35.64 21.35 5.30
CA ASP A 657 36.06 22.47 4.44
C ASP A 657 37.30 22.14 3.58
N GLY A 658 37.37 20.91 3.07
CA GLY A 658 38.49 20.42 2.26
C GLY A 658 39.75 20.02 3.03
N TYR A 659 39.75 20.11 4.37
CA TYR A 659 40.86 19.71 5.23
C TYR A 659 40.53 18.44 6.02
N PRO A 660 41.47 17.49 6.18
CA PRO A 660 41.20 16.29 6.98
C PRO A 660 40.94 16.62 8.46
N LEU A 661 39.79 16.16 8.98
CA LEU A 661 39.43 16.30 10.39
C LEU A 661 39.78 15.03 11.19
N TRP A 662 39.49 13.86 10.62
CA TRP A 662 39.78 12.55 11.23
C TRP A 662 40.06 11.50 10.15
N LYS A 663 40.83 10.45 10.47
CA LYS A 663 41.28 9.41 9.52
C LYS A 663 41.37 8.04 10.15
N ASN A 664 41.24 7.00 9.31
CA ASN A 664 41.50 5.59 9.64
C ASN A 664 40.67 5.05 10.81
N THR A 665 39.44 5.55 10.96
CA THR A 665 38.49 4.99 11.92
C THR A 665 38.06 3.61 11.43
N VAL A 666 38.16 2.60 12.29
CA VAL A 666 37.82 1.21 11.93
C VAL A 666 36.30 1.01 11.98
N VAL A 667 35.74 0.51 10.90
CA VAL A 667 34.31 0.21 10.72
C VAL A 667 34.17 -1.28 10.41
N LEU A 668 33.68 -2.05 11.39
CA LEU A 668 33.53 -3.51 11.26
C LEU A 668 32.20 -3.94 10.63
N GLY A 669 31.23 -3.04 10.56
CA GLY A 669 29.93 -3.28 9.94
C GLY A 669 28.98 -2.12 10.22
N PRO A 670 27.95 -1.90 9.40
CA PRO A 670 27.53 -2.70 8.25
C PRO A 670 28.52 -2.62 7.07
N GLN A 671 28.46 -3.60 6.16
CA GLN A 671 29.39 -3.72 5.02
C GLN A 671 28.94 -2.90 3.82
N ASN A 672 27.63 -2.69 3.68
CA ASN A 672 26.98 -1.97 2.60
C ASN A 672 25.77 -1.19 3.13
N GLY A 673 25.27 -0.27 2.30
CA GLY A 673 24.04 0.47 2.56
C GLY A 673 24.03 1.81 1.83
N TRP A 674 22.93 2.54 1.97
CA TRP A 674 22.72 3.83 1.31
C TRP A 674 23.66 4.93 1.81
N ALA A 675 23.72 6.03 1.06
CA ALA A 675 24.15 7.33 1.58
C ALA A 675 22.97 8.01 2.30
N ALA A 676 23.26 8.95 3.21
CA ALA A 676 22.21 9.71 3.87
C ALA A 676 22.68 11.08 4.37
N ILE A 677 21.70 11.94 4.64
CA ILE A 677 21.83 13.23 5.32
C ILE A 677 20.83 13.31 6.47
N GLY A 678 21.07 14.14 7.49
CA GLY A 678 20.09 14.35 8.55
C GLY A 678 20.52 15.26 9.69
N SER A 679 19.63 15.42 10.67
CA SER A 679 19.83 16.26 11.86
C SER A 679 19.72 15.47 13.17
N GLN A 680 20.36 15.99 14.22
CA GLN A 680 20.45 15.35 15.54
C GLN A 680 19.08 15.15 16.20
N THR A 681 18.14 16.07 15.95
CA THR A 681 16.76 16.00 16.41
C THR A 681 15.83 16.61 15.37
N PHE A 682 14.54 16.76 15.68
CA PHE A 682 13.57 17.51 14.87
C PHE A 682 13.89 19.00 14.95
N GLU A 683 14.83 19.46 14.13
CA GLU A 683 15.33 20.83 14.07
C GLU A 683 15.60 21.27 12.64
N LEU A 684 15.54 22.59 12.40
CA LEU A 684 15.78 23.15 11.08
C LEU A 684 17.25 22.98 10.68
N ALA A 685 17.46 22.53 9.44
CA ALA A 685 18.76 22.17 8.91
C ALA A 685 18.77 22.36 7.39
N GLN A 686 19.81 22.98 6.82
CA GLN A 686 19.95 23.07 5.36
C GLN A 686 21.16 22.27 4.85
N PHE A 687 21.00 21.74 3.65
CA PHE A 687 21.93 20.91 2.92
C PHE A 687 22.06 21.44 1.50
N ASP A 688 23.27 21.43 0.94
CA ASP A 688 23.53 21.89 -0.42
C ASP A 688 24.67 21.10 -1.09
N ASN A 689 24.78 21.19 -2.42
CA ASN A 689 25.85 20.60 -3.24
C ASN A 689 26.14 19.13 -2.90
N PHE A 690 25.09 18.32 -2.81
CA PHE A 690 25.20 16.91 -2.46
C PHE A 690 25.89 16.13 -3.58
N ALA A 691 26.83 15.24 -3.21
CA ALA A 691 27.55 14.41 -4.16
C ALA A 691 27.90 13.03 -3.59
N ILE A 692 27.79 12.01 -4.43
CA ILE A 692 28.20 10.64 -4.14
C ILE A 692 29.15 10.13 -5.22
N GLU A 693 30.22 9.46 -4.79
CA GLU A 693 31.09 8.65 -5.64
C GLU A 693 31.26 7.24 -5.02
N ALA A 694 30.58 6.25 -5.60
CA ALA A 694 30.67 4.83 -5.22
C ALA A 694 31.61 4.05 -6.18
N LYS A 695 32.33 3.05 -5.65
CA LYS A 695 33.30 2.23 -6.42
C LYS A 695 32.78 0.84 -6.75
#